data_AF-A0AB38PRT7-F1
#
_entry.id   AF-A0AB38PRT7-F1
#
_cell.length_a   1.000
_cell.length_b   1.000
_cell.length_c   1.000
_cell.angle_alpha   90.00
_cell.angle_beta   90.00
_cell.angle_gamma   90.00
#
_symmetry.space_group_name_H-M   'P 1'
#
loop_
_entity.id
_entity.type
_entity.pdbx_description
1 polymer ?
#
loop_
_entity_poly.entity_id
_entity_poly.type
_entity_poly.pdbx_seq_one_letter_code
_entity_poly.pdbx_strand_id
1 'polypeptide(L)'
;MLFKRIRVTILLLGMLSFSLRVSAQIVLKHSDWEWKISETGCAEQLIFKGEKRNDTIPFFREGEHAGPSFYAKREGKEVRASWIPDGYASYRSEIDGVLCRISYIKDHGQPALRVKLTNNSPVPYQPQKAGLKLGIDTYMDKFPDWFGKYFPTLMRNEKTHFYGYLQTPSGHTLGLVSQQPVASWSVDYNLGYQDPAPFWFMGHRIESLNLDLLNELPLPARHPQNLYELKQGESKEWVFTFVNVGNLDNLEHAIARVSDIPLIDIRQTSHAAREEASFTLTADNPNVKVTNDAGKELPVVLTKTKGNRWIGKVRLEDAGLYTLSVRSGNKVAEAIWTVHHPWQWVMEKARENAARYHQKPTSHAESWYGFYSAFLAARYFPNESLDKQLSNYFDRLYNKLHDSVKVEPLYFKTRIQNTSTTIGMLVDKYEAQGDLEDLKKASKLADWMIATSQRENGAYYNHGTVYTSVIYIAKSVLELAVLERKLGEQDLFWRTCADRHFLSAKKAVDQLVASQGDFQTEGELTFEDGMISCSALQIGMMGVIEQDAVARKYYTDAMLKILNSHDCLTQLRVPDGRRRQGTMRYWEAQYDVQMLPNMFNSPHGWSGWRAYATYYAYLLTGDEKWLEQTFNAMGAFANLIDYKTGQLRWAFVVDPHLEVEQACSADTKLDFSDLSFGNPHPKLYDTRKFVIGEQYVNMISDWQTVNTQDNDVHELFKCIGEAVLTNAFVIERPNGEVVGYNCRVTRKGNTLTVKADEKQIVNLHCNLKHSFSVSFDGKTCSLPEGYCDWAFGQSGY
;
A
#
# COMPACT_ATOMS: atom_id res chain seq x y z
N MET A 1 -95.55 3.71 -24.92
CA MET A 1 -95.55 2.26 -25.23
C MET A 1 -95.59 2.10 -26.73
N LEU A 2 -94.51 1.60 -27.38
CA LEU A 2 -94.50 0.68 -28.53
C LEU A 2 -93.15 0.71 -29.30
N PHE A 3 -92.70 -0.49 -29.68
CA PHE A 3 -91.82 -0.91 -30.80
C PHE A 3 -90.27 -0.80 -30.77
N LYS A 4 -89.68 -1.90 -31.28
CA LYS A 4 -88.27 -2.29 -31.49
C LYS A 4 -87.64 -1.70 -32.78
N ARG A 5 -86.29 -1.80 -32.85
CA ARG A 5 -85.33 -1.86 -34.01
C ARG A 5 -84.60 -0.54 -34.34
N ILE A 6 -83.33 -0.45 -34.79
CA ILE A 6 -82.14 -1.31 -35.04
C ILE A 6 -80.94 -0.34 -35.38
N ARG A 7 -79.68 -0.71 -35.04
CA ARG A 7 -78.35 -0.25 -35.61
C ARG A 7 -77.88 1.20 -35.27
N VAL A 8 -76.60 1.59 -35.08
CA VAL A 8 -75.24 1.09 -35.45
C VAL A 8 -74.19 1.54 -34.40
N THR A 9 -73.22 0.65 -34.14
CA THR A 9 -71.79 0.77 -33.78
C THR A 9 -71.10 2.15 -33.76
N ILE A 10 -70.34 2.43 -32.69
CA ILE A 10 -68.88 2.77 -32.63
C ILE A 10 -68.59 3.25 -31.19
N LEU A 11 -67.86 2.44 -30.40
CA LEU A 11 -67.00 2.96 -29.34
C LEU A 11 -65.94 1.91 -28.95
N LEU A 12 -64.80 2.08 -29.62
CA LEU A 12 -63.42 1.87 -29.19
C LEU A 12 -63.12 0.78 -28.14
N LEU A 13 -62.40 -0.23 -28.65
CA LEU A 13 -61.33 -0.95 -27.98
C LEU A 13 -60.54 -0.04 -27.03
N GLY A 14 -60.21 -0.55 -25.84
CA GLY A 14 -59.13 0.07 -25.06
C GLY A 14 -59.01 -0.31 -23.59
N MET A 15 -59.36 -1.52 -23.15
CA MET A 15 -58.92 -1.98 -21.83
C MET A 15 -58.76 -3.50 -21.79
N LEU A 16 -57.50 -3.94 -21.77
CA LEU A 16 -56.90 -5.00 -20.93
C LEU A 16 -55.67 -5.58 -21.61
N SER A 17 -54.64 -4.74 -21.71
CA SER A 17 -53.25 -5.18 -21.84
C SER A 17 -52.38 -4.29 -20.96
N PHE A 18 -52.75 -4.16 -19.68
CA PHE A 18 -51.75 -3.88 -18.64
C PHE A 18 -51.08 -5.22 -18.34
N SER A 19 -50.09 -5.57 -19.17
CA SER A 19 -49.06 -6.51 -18.73
C SER A 19 -48.35 -5.85 -17.56
N LEU A 20 -48.73 -6.20 -16.34
CA LEU A 20 -47.86 -6.11 -15.17
C LEU A 20 -46.60 -6.90 -15.52
N ARG A 21 -45.60 -6.23 -16.11
CA ARG A 21 -44.23 -6.76 -16.14
C ARG A 21 -43.71 -6.62 -14.72
N VAL A 22 -44.05 -7.59 -13.88
CA VAL A 22 -43.26 -7.91 -12.70
C VAL A 22 -41.92 -8.36 -13.26
N SER A 23 -40.94 -7.46 -13.30
CA SER A 23 -39.62 -7.77 -13.85
C SER A 23 -38.83 -8.51 -12.79
N ALA A 24 -39.05 -9.83 -12.70
CA ALA A 24 -38.40 -10.68 -11.71
C ALA A 24 -36.85 -10.57 -11.78
N GLN A 25 -36.20 -10.77 -10.62
CA GLN A 25 -34.75 -10.97 -10.50
C GLN A 25 -34.23 -11.92 -11.59
N ILE A 26 -33.21 -11.49 -12.34
CA ILE A 26 -32.59 -12.32 -13.38
C ILE A 26 -31.43 -13.09 -12.78
N VAL A 27 -31.43 -14.42 -12.99
CA VAL A 27 -30.28 -15.28 -12.65
C VAL A 27 -29.67 -15.82 -13.94
N LEU A 28 -28.48 -15.32 -14.29
CA LEU A 28 -27.69 -15.87 -15.39
C LEU A 28 -26.84 -17.02 -14.85
N LYS A 29 -27.28 -18.26 -15.14
CA LYS A 29 -26.65 -19.47 -14.60
C LYS A 29 -25.82 -20.19 -15.66
N HIS A 30 -24.54 -20.41 -15.35
CA HIS A 30 -23.63 -21.24 -16.13
C HIS A 30 -23.11 -22.42 -15.30
N SER A 31 -22.27 -23.28 -15.87
CA SER A 31 -21.66 -24.43 -15.19
C SER A 31 -20.87 -23.96 -13.96
N ASP A 32 -19.98 -22.98 -14.16
CA ASP A 32 -18.93 -22.63 -13.20
C ASP A 32 -19.19 -21.32 -12.45
N TRP A 33 -20.21 -20.57 -12.85
CA TRP A 33 -20.57 -19.31 -12.20
C TRP A 33 -22.07 -18.98 -12.37
N GLU A 34 -22.55 -18.07 -11.53
CA GLU A 34 -23.88 -17.47 -11.65
C GLU A 34 -23.85 -15.97 -11.32
N TRP A 35 -24.69 -15.23 -12.02
CA TRP A 35 -24.91 -13.80 -11.85
C TRP A 35 -26.33 -13.58 -11.35
N LYS A 36 -26.50 -12.89 -10.22
CA LYS A 36 -27.80 -12.46 -9.71
C LYS A 36 -27.96 -10.96 -9.93
N ILE A 37 -28.97 -10.60 -10.72
CA ILE A 37 -29.24 -9.24 -11.17
C ILE A 37 -30.62 -8.85 -10.63
N SER A 38 -30.67 -7.72 -9.94
CA SER A 38 -31.89 -7.19 -9.34
C SER A 38 -32.89 -6.73 -10.41
N GLU A 39 -34.11 -6.44 -9.98
CA GLU A 39 -35.16 -5.85 -10.84
C GLU A 39 -34.76 -4.47 -11.37
N THR A 40 -33.86 -3.77 -10.65
CA THR A 40 -33.30 -2.47 -11.05
C THR A 40 -32.15 -2.58 -12.04
N GLY A 41 -31.80 -3.80 -12.48
CA GLY A 41 -30.70 -4.05 -13.41
C GLY A 41 -29.30 -3.91 -12.83
N CYS A 42 -29.19 -3.81 -11.50
CA CYS A 42 -27.91 -3.80 -10.78
C CYS A 42 -27.53 -5.23 -10.36
N ALA A 43 -26.24 -5.43 -10.10
CA ALA A 43 -25.70 -6.63 -9.49
C ALA A 43 -26.14 -6.78 -8.04
N GLU A 44 -26.44 -8.00 -7.62
CA GLU A 44 -26.53 -8.34 -6.20
C GLU A 44 -25.38 -9.25 -5.78
N GLN A 45 -25.05 -10.25 -6.61
CA GLN A 45 -23.99 -11.22 -6.37
C GLN A 45 -23.42 -11.75 -7.69
N LEU A 46 -22.10 -11.92 -7.72
CA LEU A 46 -21.43 -12.80 -8.67
C LEU A 46 -20.86 -13.98 -7.89
N ILE A 47 -21.20 -15.19 -8.29
CA ILE A 47 -20.81 -16.41 -7.59
C ILE A 47 -20.02 -17.30 -8.53
N PHE A 48 -18.79 -17.63 -8.16
CA PHE A 48 -18.01 -18.68 -8.79
C PHE A 48 -18.17 -19.97 -8.00
N LYS A 49 -18.53 -21.05 -8.70
CA LYS A 49 -18.77 -22.34 -8.06
C LYS A 49 -17.43 -23.04 -7.81
N GLY A 50 -17.22 -23.46 -6.57
CA GLY A 50 -16.05 -24.22 -6.17
C GLY A 50 -16.45 -25.60 -5.65
N GLU A 51 -15.51 -26.55 -5.69
CA GLU A 51 -15.76 -27.93 -5.22
C GLU A 51 -16.08 -28.01 -3.73
N LYS A 52 -15.47 -27.14 -2.92
CA LYS A 52 -15.66 -27.11 -1.45
C LYS A 52 -16.58 -25.99 -0.99
N ARG A 53 -16.46 -24.80 -1.59
CA ARG A 53 -17.24 -23.60 -1.27
C ARG A 53 -17.27 -22.71 -2.50
N ASN A 54 -18.40 -22.05 -2.72
CA ASN A 54 -18.50 -21.00 -3.71
C ASN A 54 -17.75 -19.75 -3.26
N ASP A 55 -17.03 -19.13 -4.19
CA ASP A 55 -16.59 -17.75 -4.01
C ASP A 55 -17.72 -16.80 -4.42
N THR A 56 -18.02 -15.81 -3.59
CA THR A 56 -19.15 -14.91 -3.78
C THR A 56 -18.68 -13.47 -3.63
N ILE A 57 -18.74 -12.73 -4.73
CA ILE A 57 -18.42 -11.31 -4.78
C ILE A 57 -19.68 -10.55 -4.36
N PRO A 58 -19.66 -9.83 -3.23
CA PRO A 58 -20.80 -9.06 -2.77
C PRO A 58 -20.90 -7.75 -3.56
N PHE A 59 -22.14 -7.36 -3.88
CA PHE A 59 -22.47 -6.04 -4.39
C PHE A 59 -23.46 -5.36 -3.45
N PHE A 60 -23.45 -4.03 -3.41
CA PHE A 60 -24.50 -3.28 -2.73
C PHE A 60 -25.84 -3.53 -3.41
N ARG A 61 -26.82 -3.99 -2.63
CA ARG A 61 -28.14 -4.39 -3.14
C ARG A 61 -29.04 -3.18 -3.41
N GLU A 62 -28.91 -2.14 -2.60
CA GLU A 62 -29.78 -0.97 -2.60
C GLU A 62 -28.98 0.31 -2.32
N GLY A 63 -29.61 1.47 -2.52
CA GLY A 63 -29.02 2.77 -2.22
C GLY A 63 -28.07 3.32 -3.30
N GLU A 64 -27.32 4.34 -2.91
CA GLU A 64 -26.48 5.14 -3.81
C GLU A 64 -25.26 4.38 -4.35
N HIS A 65 -24.83 3.31 -3.66
CA HIS A 65 -23.69 2.48 -4.05
C HIS A 65 -24.05 1.23 -4.87
N ALA A 66 -25.35 0.96 -5.10
CA ALA A 66 -25.75 -0.18 -5.92
C ALA A 66 -25.19 -0.05 -7.36
N GLY A 67 -24.63 -1.13 -7.90
CA GLY A 67 -23.99 -1.13 -9.22
C GLY A 67 -24.03 -2.50 -9.88
N PRO A 68 -23.53 -2.66 -11.13
CA PRO A 68 -22.97 -1.61 -11.96
C PRO A 68 -24.04 -0.58 -12.34
N SER A 69 -23.69 0.70 -12.32
CA SER A 69 -24.59 1.78 -12.75
C SER A 69 -23.86 2.84 -13.56
N PHE A 70 -24.56 3.43 -14.54
CA PHE A 70 -24.01 4.50 -15.36
C PHE A 70 -24.01 5.81 -14.57
N TYR A 71 -22.86 6.45 -14.52
CA TYR A 71 -22.68 7.73 -13.85
C TYR A 71 -21.86 8.70 -14.69
N ALA A 72 -22.05 9.99 -14.44
CA ALA A 72 -21.20 11.05 -14.95
C ALA A 72 -21.02 12.17 -13.93
N LYS A 73 -19.83 12.77 -13.89
CA LYS A 73 -19.50 13.97 -13.14
C LYS A 73 -19.28 15.14 -14.10
N ARG A 74 -19.97 16.24 -13.87
CA ARG A 74 -19.83 17.51 -14.62
C ARG A 74 -19.99 18.69 -13.68
N GLU A 75 -19.15 19.71 -13.84
CA GLU A 75 -19.20 20.95 -13.03
C GLU A 75 -19.22 20.66 -11.51
N GLY A 76 -18.45 19.66 -11.08
CA GLY A 76 -18.38 19.22 -9.68
C GLY A 76 -19.57 18.40 -9.19
N LYS A 77 -20.60 18.18 -10.02
CA LYS A 77 -21.80 17.42 -9.66
C LYS A 77 -21.79 16.05 -10.29
N GLU A 78 -21.99 15.04 -9.48
CA GLU A 78 -22.17 13.67 -9.93
C GLU A 78 -23.65 13.36 -10.15
N VAL A 79 -23.95 12.69 -11.26
CA VAL A 79 -25.28 12.19 -11.60
C VAL A 79 -25.16 10.71 -11.89
N ARG A 80 -26.06 9.93 -11.30
CA ARG A 80 -26.22 8.49 -11.55
C ARG A 80 -27.58 8.26 -12.19
N ALA A 81 -27.62 7.43 -13.23
CA ALA A 81 -28.85 7.16 -13.95
C ALA A 81 -29.40 5.75 -13.66
N SER A 82 -30.72 5.66 -13.52
CA SER A 82 -31.40 4.38 -13.32
C SER A 82 -31.48 3.59 -14.63
N TRP A 83 -31.35 2.28 -14.53
CA TRP A 83 -31.45 1.40 -15.68
C TRP A 83 -32.89 1.22 -16.16
N ILE A 84 -33.05 1.15 -17.48
CA ILE A 84 -34.27 0.78 -18.18
C ILE A 84 -34.01 -0.54 -18.91
N PRO A 85 -34.82 -1.59 -18.74
CA PRO A 85 -34.64 -2.85 -19.46
C PRO A 85 -34.58 -2.65 -20.99
N ASP A 86 -33.54 -3.19 -21.63
CA ASP A 86 -33.28 -3.10 -23.08
C ASP A 86 -33.02 -4.48 -23.72
N GLY A 87 -33.51 -5.55 -23.08
CA GLY A 87 -33.35 -6.93 -23.53
C GLY A 87 -33.24 -7.91 -22.36
N TYR A 88 -32.97 -9.19 -22.66
CA TYR A 88 -32.67 -10.17 -21.60
C TYR A 88 -31.30 -9.87 -21.00
N ALA A 89 -31.25 -9.62 -19.68
CA ALA A 89 -30.04 -9.23 -18.96
C ALA A 89 -29.29 -8.05 -19.60
N SER A 90 -30.04 -7.13 -20.21
CA SER A 90 -29.53 -5.96 -20.90
C SER A 90 -30.36 -4.75 -20.52
N TYR A 91 -29.69 -3.62 -20.30
CA TYR A 91 -30.28 -2.40 -19.79
C TYR A 91 -29.66 -1.19 -20.47
N ARG A 92 -30.41 -0.10 -20.52
CA ARG A 92 -29.97 1.19 -21.04
C ARG A 92 -30.30 2.31 -20.09
N SER A 93 -29.51 3.36 -20.13
CA SER A 93 -29.80 4.62 -19.44
C SER A 93 -29.16 5.77 -20.21
N GLU A 94 -29.55 7.00 -19.88
CA GLU A 94 -29.07 8.19 -20.59
C GLU A 94 -28.75 9.30 -19.60
N ILE A 95 -27.60 9.95 -19.78
CA ILE A 95 -27.20 11.17 -19.08
C ILE A 95 -26.74 12.16 -20.14
N ASP A 96 -27.31 13.36 -20.16
CA ASP A 96 -26.91 14.46 -21.05
C ASP A 96 -26.84 14.10 -22.54
N GLY A 97 -27.78 13.28 -23.03
CA GLY A 97 -27.78 12.83 -24.43
C GLY A 97 -26.76 11.73 -24.74
N VAL A 98 -26.06 11.19 -23.75
CA VAL A 98 -25.20 10.01 -23.88
C VAL A 98 -25.95 8.78 -23.41
N LEU A 99 -26.25 7.92 -24.38
CA LEU A 99 -26.89 6.64 -24.15
C LEU A 99 -25.85 5.60 -23.72
N CYS A 100 -25.98 5.09 -22.51
CA CYS A 100 -25.23 3.96 -22.01
C CYS A 100 -26.08 2.69 -22.12
N ARG A 101 -25.52 1.63 -22.70
CA ARG A 101 -26.09 0.27 -22.65
C ARG A 101 -25.14 -0.64 -21.90
N ILE A 102 -25.69 -1.43 -20.99
CA ILE A 102 -24.98 -2.50 -20.29
C ILE A 102 -25.65 -3.83 -20.59
N SER A 103 -24.87 -4.88 -20.79
CA SER A 103 -25.35 -6.25 -20.93
C SER A 103 -24.48 -7.21 -20.15
N TYR A 104 -25.12 -8.07 -19.36
CA TYR A 104 -24.45 -9.15 -18.66
C TYR A 104 -24.29 -10.32 -19.61
N ILE A 105 -23.05 -10.70 -19.90
CA ILE A 105 -22.73 -11.68 -20.93
C ILE A 105 -21.73 -12.72 -20.42
N LYS A 106 -21.51 -13.74 -21.25
CA LYS A 106 -20.39 -14.67 -21.12
C LYS A 106 -19.33 -14.30 -22.16
N ASP A 107 -18.11 -14.07 -21.70
CA ASP A 107 -16.95 -13.79 -22.54
C ASP A 107 -15.83 -14.77 -22.20
N HIS A 108 -15.30 -15.51 -23.18
CA HIS A 108 -14.27 -16.55 -22.97
C HIS A 108 -14.61 -17.58 -21.87
N GLY A 109 -15.90 -17.88 -21.69
CA GLY A 109 -16.39 -18.77 -20.62
C GLY A 109 -16.53 -18.11 -19.24
N GLN A 110 -16.07 -16.87 -19.09
CA GLN A 110 -16.12 -16.08 -17.86
C GLN A 110 -17.31 -15.12 -17.84
N PRO A 111 -17.77 -14.69 -16.66
CA PRO A 111 -18.75 -13.63 -16.50
C PRO A 111 -18.19 -12.28 -16.97
N ALA A 112 -18.96 -11.51 -17.74
CA ALA A 112 -18.53 -10.21 -18.23
C ALA A 112 -19.65 -9.18 -18.36
N LEU A 113 -19.27 -7.91 -18.34
CA LEU A 113 -20.14 -6.77 -18.64
C LEU A 113 -19.74 -6.16 -19.98
N ARG A 114 -20.66 -6.15 -20.96
CA ARG A 114 -20.51 -5.36 -22.18
C ARG A 114 -21.16 -3.99 -21.97
N VAL A 115 -20.39 -2.93 -22.18
CA VAL A 115 -20.82 -1.55 -21.94
C VAL A 115 -20.61 -0.75 -23.20
N LYS A 116 -21.62 -0.04 -23.68
CA LYS A 116 -21.54 0.82 -24.87
C LYS A 116 -22.05 2.21 -24.54
N LEU A 117 -21.21 3.21 -24.77
CA LEU A 117 -21.60 4.63 -24.72
C LEU A 117 -21.81 5.13 -26.15
N THR A 118 -22.91 5.84 -26.39
CA THR A 118 -23.23 6.47 -27.67
C THR A 118 -23.65 7.92 -27.42
N ASN A 119 -22.95 8.88 -28.02
CA ASN A 119 -23.34 10.28 -27.92
C ASN A 119 -24.42 10.59 -28.95
N ASN A 120 -25.66 10.70 -28.50
CA ASN A 120 -26.81 11.09 -29.32
C ASN A 120 -27.07 12.61 -29.29
N SER A 121 -26.30 13.36 -28.49
CA SER A 121 -26.42 14.82 -28.43
C SER A 121 -25.85 15.47 -29.70
N PRO A 122 -26.26 16.70 -30.04
CA PRO A 122 -25.76 17.41 -31.22
C PRO A 122 -24.34 17.98 -31.05
N VAL A 123 -23.69 17.78 -29.90
CA VAL A 123 -22.38 18.34 -29.57
C VAL A 123 -21.44 17.25 -29.04
N PRO A 124 -20.11 17.43 -29.08
CA PRO A 124 -19.18 16.54 -28.37
C PRO A 124 -19.49 16.47 -26.88
N TYR A 125 -19.38 15.29 -26.29
CA TYR A 125 -19.56 15.05 -24.86
C TYR A 125 -18.19 14.96 -24.17
N GLN A 126 -17.92 15.88 -23.25
CA GLN A 126 -16.65 16.04 -22.53
C GLN A 126 -16.93 16.14 -21.02
N PRO A 127 -17.08 15.00 -20.32
CA PRO A 127 -17.35 14.99 -18.88
C PRO A 127 -16.05 15.15 -18.07
N GLN A 128 -16.16 15.54 -16.79
CA GLN A 128 -15.03 15.37 -15.85
C GLN A 128 -14.74 13.88 -15.68
N LYS A 129 -15.81 13.09 -15.48
CA LYS A 129 -15.79 11.63 -15.46
C LYS A 129 -17.09 11.09 -16.04
N ALA A 130 -17.04 9.99 -16.78
CA ALA A 130 -18.24 9.21 -17.08
C ALA A 130 -17.88 7.73 -17.19
N GLY A 131 -18.69 6.87 -16.60
CA GLY A 131 -18.39 5.44 -16.61
C GLY A 131 -19.31 4.62 -15.73
N LEU A 132 -18.74 3.60 -15.09
CA LEU A 132 -19.49 2.67 -14.25
C LEU A 132 -19.06 2.77 -12.79
N LYS A 133 -20.03 3.00 -11.91
CA LYS A 133 -19.88 2.62 -10.51
C LYS A 133 -20.14 1.13 -10.42
N LEU A 134 -19.14 0.31 -10.08
CA LEU A 134 -19.28 -1.15 -10.13
C LEU A 134 -20.23 -1.68 -9.05
N GLY A 135 -20.25 -1.03 -7.89
CA GLY A 135 -21.07 -1.41 -6.74
C GLY A 135 -20.59 -2.68 -6.03
N ILE A 136 -19.35 -3.11 -6.26
CA ILE A 136 -18.72 -4.18 -5.47
C ILE A 136 -18.55 -3.63 -4.05
N ASP A 137 -19.03 -4.37 -3.07
CA ASP A 137 -18.97 -3.97 -1.67
C ASP A 137 -17.56 -4.21 -1.12
N THR A 138 -16.80 -3.11 -1.01
CA THR A 138 -15.42 -3.11 -0.47
C THR A 138 -15.37 -2.64 0.98
N TYR A 139 -16.53 -2.45 1.63
CA TYR A 139 -16.62 -1.87 2.96
C TYR A 139 -16.23 -2.90 4.03
N MET A 140 -15.09 -2.69 4.69
CA MET A 140 -14.44 -3.62 5.63
C MET A 140 -14.54 -3.15 7.09
N ASP A 141 -15.75 -2.93 7.60
CA ASP A 141 -16.02 -2.30 8.89
C ASP A 141 -16.01 -3.24 10.11
N LYS A 142 -16.09 -4.55 9.89
CA LYS A 142 -16.36 -5.51 10.97
C LYS A 142 -15.60 -6.83 10.84
N PHE A 143 -15.00 -7.25 11.96
CA PHE A 143 -14.45 -8.60 12.13
C PHE A 143 -15.55 -9.64 12.44
N PRO A 144 -15.48 -10.87 11.91
CA PRO A 144 -14.57 -11.37 10.87
C PRO A 144 -15.11 -11.15 9.45
N ASP A 145 -16.19 -10.38 9.27
CA ASP A 145 -16.91 -10.23 8.01
C ASP A 145 -16.01 -9.69 6.87
N TRP A 146 -15.05 -8.82 7.19
CA TRP A 146 -14.07 -8.28 6.24
C TRP A 146 -13.23 -9.34 5.52
N PHE A 147 -13.09 -10.57 6.05
CA PHE A 147 -12.29 -11.63 5.42
C PHE A 147 -12.90 -12.12 4.11
N GLY A 148 -14.19 -11.85 3.87
CA GLY A 148 -14.90 -12.12 2.62
C GLY A 148 -15.10 -10.91 1.71
N LYS A 149 -14.61 -9.73 2.11
CA LYS A 149 -14.75 -8.49 1.32
C LYS A 149 -13.55 -8.33 0.39
N TYR A 150 -13.78 -7.75 -0.78
CA TYR A 150 -12.77 -7.55 -1.81
C TYR A 150 -12.22 -6.13 -1.72
N PHE A 151 -10.90 -5.99 -1.60
CA PHE A 151 -10.22 -4.69 -1.66
C PHE A 151 -9.65 -4.44 -3.06
N PRO A 152 -9.77 -3.23 -3.65
CA PRO A 152 -9.21 -2.90 -4.96
C PRO A 152 -7.69 -2.68 -4.91
N THR A 153 -6.93 -3.78 -4.90
CA THR A 153 -5.47 -3.75 -4.69
C THR A 153 -4.70 -3.19 -5.88
N LEU A 154 -5.07 -3.49 -7.12
CA LEU A 154 -4.36 -3.04 -8.32
C LEU A 154 -5.32 -2.76 -9.47
N MET A 155 -5.25 -1.55 -10.03
CA MET A 155 -5.93 -1.18 -11.27
C MET A 155 -4.92 -0.54 -12.22
N ARG A 156 -4.84 -1.02 -13.47
CA ARG A 156 -3.82 -0.64 -14.45
C ARG A 156 -4.48 -0.24 -15.77
N ASN A 157 -4.55 1.07 -16.04
CA ASN A 157 -5.00 1.59 -17.33
C ASN A 157 -3.82 1.75 -18.28
N GLU A 158 -3.69 0.88 -19.25
CA GLU A 158 -2.72 1.07 -20.32
C GLU A 158 -3.35 1.88 -21.45
N LYS A 159 -2.53 2.44 -22.36
CA LYS A 159 -2.99 3.20 -23.53
C LYS A 159 -4.03 2.46 -24.38
N THR A 160 -4.04 1.13 -24.30
CA THR A 160 -4.71 0.23 -25.27
C THR A 160 -5.64 -0.79 -24.65
N HIS A 161 -5.63 -0.94 -23.32
CA HIS A 161 -6.37 -1.96 -22.58
C HIS A 161 -6.38 -1.61 -21.08
N PHE A 162 -7.09 -2.42 -20.29
CA PHE A 162 -7.13 -2.27 -18.84
C PHE A 162 -7.07 -3.65 -18.18
N TYR A 163 -6.37 -3.76 -17.05
CA TYR A 163 -6.47 -4.91 -16.18
C TYR A 163 -6.23 -4.54 -14.71
N GLY A 164 -6.67 -5.39 -13.81
CA GLY A 164 -6.50 -5.20 -12.38
C GLY A 164 -6.96 -6.41 -11.59
N TYR A 165 -6.87 -6.33 -10.28
CA TYR A 165 -7.49 -7.30 -9.39
C TYR A 165 -7.97 -6.68 -8.09
N LEU A 166 -9.00 -7.31 -7.53
CA LEU A 166 -9.39 -7.15 -6.15
C LEU A 166 -9.01 -8.42 -5.37
N GLN A 167 -8.70 -8.28 -4.09
CA GLN A 167 -8.32 -9.42 -3.25
C GLN A 167 -8.98 -9.35 -1.89
N THR A 168 -9.35 -10.50 -1.34
CA THR A 168 -9.86 -10.61 0.03
C THR A 168 -8.71 -10.81 1.03
N PRO A 169 -8.88 -10.45 2.31
CA PRO A 169 -7.93 -10.83 3.35
C PRO A 169 -7.77 -12.34 3.54
N SER A 170 -8.71 -13.15 3.01
CA SER A 170 -8.56 -14.62 2.95
C SER A 170 -7.68 -15.11 1.79
N GLY A 171 -7.17 -14.19 0.96
CA GLY A 171 -6.27 -14.46 -0.16
C GLY A 171 -6.96 -14.79 -1.48
N HIS A 172 -8.29 -14.73 -1.58
CA HIS A 172 -8.99 -14.97 -2.84
C HIS A 172 -8.86 -13.77 -3.78
N THR A 173 -8.50 -14.01 -5.04
CA THR A 173 -8.26 -12.96 -6.03
C THR A 173 -9.29 -12.98 -7.15
N LEU A 174 -9.87 -11.81 -7.42
CA LEU A 174 -10.76 -11.54 -8.56
C LEU A 174 -10.03 -10.65 -9.56
N GLY A 175 -9.76 -11.17 -10.76
CA GLY A 175 -9.20 -10.39 -11.87
C GLY A 175 -10.29 -9.62 -12.62
N LEU A 176 -9.98 -8.41 -13.07
CA LEU A 176 -10.84 -7.59 -13.91
C LEU A 176 -10.06 -7.16 -15.15
N VAL A 177 -10.57 -7.48 -16.34
CA VAL A 177 -9.83 -7.29 -17.60
C VAL A 177 -10.71 -6.64 -18.66
N SER A 178 -10.17 -5.70 -19.42
CA SER A 178 -10.77 -5.20 -20.64
C SER A 178 -9.74 -5.12 -21.75
N GLN A 179 -10.09 -5.66 -22.91
CA GLN A 179 -9.27 -5.48 -24.11
C GLN A 179 -9.31 -4.04 -24.61
N GLN A 180 -10.28 -3.22 -24.18
CA GLN A 180 -10.38 -1.82 -24.54
C GLN A 180 -9.74 -0.94 -23.45
N PRO A 181 -9.14 0.21 -23.82
CA PRO A 181 -8.57 1.11 -22.85
C PRO A 181 -9.68 1.76 -22.00
N VAL A 182 -9.40 1.96 -20.71
CA VAL A 182 -10.24 2.71 -19.78
C VAL A 182 -9.50 3.99 -19.40
N ALA A 183 -10.15 5.15 -19.38
CA ALA A 183 -9.47 6.42 -19.15
C ALA A 183 -8.80 6.50 -17.77
N SER A 184 -9.56 6.17 -16.73
CA SER A 184 -9.14 6.23 -15.33
C SER A 184 -9.93 5.22 -14.49
N TRP A 185 -9.67 5.17 -13.20
CA TRP A 185 -10.54 4.58 -12.19
C TRP A 185 -10.61 5.53 -10.99
N SER A 186 -11.59 5.32 -10.12
CA SER A 186 -11.66 5.99 -8.83
C SER A 186 -12.35 5.11 -7.80
N VAL A 187 -12.35 5.54 -6.55
CA VAL A 187 -13.11 4.89 -5.49
C VAL A 187 -14.02 5.88 -4.78
N ASP A 188 -15.08 5.36 -4.19
CA ASP A 188 -15.99 6.11 -3.34
C ASP A 188 -15.50 5.99 -1.89
N TYR A 189 -15.13 7.13 -1.29
CA TYR A 189 -14.73 7.23 0.12
C TYR A 189 -15.95 7.54 0.98
N ASN A 190 -16.04 6.95 2.17
CA ASN A 190 -17.07 7.37 3.11
C ASN A 190 -16.79 8.77 3.67
N LEU A 191 -17.83 9.48 4.07
CA LEU A 191 -17.71 10.75 4.78
C LEU A 191 -17.38 10.51 6.26
N GLY A 192 -16.46 11.29 6.81
CA GLY A 192 -16.00 11.15 8.19
C GLY A 192 -16.75 12.07 9.15
N TYR A 193 -16.03 13.03 9.71
CA TYR A 193 -16.49 13.91 10.79
C TYR A 193 -16.18 15.38 10.49
N GLN A 194 -16.76 16.29 11.28
CA GLN A 194 -16.44 17.72 11.20
C GLN A 194 -15.55 18.14 12.37
N ASP A 195 -14.43 18.80 12.07
CA ASP A 195 -13.59 19.45 13.08
C ASP A 195 -12.68 20.54 12.46
N PRO A 196 -12.91 21.84 12.71
CA PRO A 196 -14.10 22.42 13.29
C PRO A 196 -15.25 22.46 12.26
N ALA A 197 -16.50 22.50 12.73
CA ALA A 197 -17.64 22.81 11.87
C ALA A 197 -17.45 24.18 11.17
N PRO A 198 -17.81 24.34 9.88
CA PRO A 198 -18.55 23.41 9.02
C PRO A 198 -17.66 22.51 8.13
N PHE A 199 -16.36 22.41 8.41
CA PHE A 199 -15.43 21.68 7.55
C PHE A 199 -15.48 20.18 7.81
N TRP A 200 -15.53 19.38 6.73
CA TRP A 200 -15.63 17.93 6.78
C TRP A 200 -14.30 17.26 6.43
N PHE A 201 -13.88 16.33 7.27
CA PHE A 201 -12.90 15.32 6.94
C PHE A 201 -13.57 14.12 6.26
N MET A 202 -12.78 13.45 5.40
CA MET A 202 -13.17 12.17 4.81
C MET A 202 -12.93 11.04 5.81
N GLY A 203 -13.73 9.97 5.70
CA GLY A 203 -13.64 8.80 6.58
C GLY A 203 -12.49 7.85 6.20
N HIS A 204 -12.42 6.71 6.88
CA HIS A 204 -11.30 5.76 6.75
C HIS A 204 -11.69 4.48 6.00
N ARG A 205 -12.77 4.50 5.21
CA ARG A 205 -13.30 3.32 4.50
C ARG A 205 -13.51 3.59 3.02
N ILE A 206 -13.40 2.52 2.25
CA ILE A 206 -13.67 2.50 0.81
C ILE A 206 -14.99 1.77 0.58
N GLU A 207 -15.95 2.43 -0.05
CA GLU A 207 -17.27 1.86 -0.30
C GLU A 207 -17.25 0.97 -1.54
N SER A 208 -16.82 1.52 -2.69
CA SER A 208 -16.81 0.80 -3.97
C SER A 208 -15.73 1.33 -4.93
N LEU A 209 -15.41 0.51 -5.94
CA LEU A 209 -14.58 0.84 -7.09
C LEU A 209 -15.43 1.33 -8.29
N ASN A 210 -14.89 2.31 -9.02
CA ASN A 210 -15.48 2.87 -10.24
C ASN A 210 -14.50 2.75 -11.42
N LEU A 211 -15.05 2.51 -12.63
CA LEU A 211 -14.31 2.53 -13.89
C LEU A 211 -14.70 3.78 -14.68
N ASP A 212 -13.74 4.69 -14.85
CA ASP A 212 -13.95 5.95 -15.54
C ASP A 212 -13.66 5.73 -17.04
N LEU A 213 -14.70 5.43 -17.81
CA LEU A 213 -14.60 5.11 -19.24
C LEU A 213 -14.16 6.33 -20.05
N LEU A 214 -14.64 7.51 -19.66
CA LEU A 214 -14.18 8.82 -20.10
C LEU A 214 -13.73 9.62 -18.87
N ASN A 215 -12.65 10.39 -19.01
CA ASN A 215 -12.12 11.24 -17.94
C ASN A 215 -11.40 12.46 -18.54
N GLU A 216 -11.54 13.62 -17.90
CA GLU A 216 -10.85 14.83 -18.32
C GLU A 216 -9.32 14.71 -18.25
N LEU A 217 -8.64 15.63 -18.92
CA LEU A 217 -7.18 15.72 -18.90
C LEU A 217 -6.73 16.70 -17.80
N PRO A 218 -5.52 16.56 -17.25
CA PRO A 218 -4.46 15.63 -17.64
C PRO A 218 -4.60 14.22 -17.04
N LEU A 219 -4.30 13.20 -17.86
CA LEU A 219 -4.10 11.82 -17.39
C LEU A 219 -2.61 11.46 -17.47
N PRO A 220 -2.10 10.51 -16.65
CA PRO A 220 -0.72 10.04 -16.73
C PRO A 220 -0.38 9.61 -18.16
N ALA A 221 0.85 9.85 -18.63
CA ALA A 221 1.21 9.63 -20.04
C ALA A 221 0.97 8.20 -20.55
N ARG A 222 0.97 7.22 -19.64
CA ARG A 222 0.65 5.80 -19.89
C ARG A 222 -0.84 5.54 -20.15
N HIS A 223 -1.72 6.42 -19.70
CA HIS A 223 -3.17 6.32 -19.89
C HIS A 223 -3.60 6.77 -21.29
N PRO A 224 -4.78 6.35 -21.77
CA PRO A 224 -5.29 6.77 -23.07
C PRO A 224 -5.63 8.27 -23.08
N GLN A 225 -4.90 9.04 -23.89
CA GLN A 225 -5.04 10.51 -23.96
C GLN A 225 -6.22 10.98 -24.83
N ASN A 226 -6.99 10.05 -25.40
CA ASN A 226 -8.09 10.32 -26.33
C ASN A 226 -9.47 9.93 -25.77
N LEU A 227 -9.55 9.52 -24.50
CA LEU A 227 -10.80 9.17 -23.82
C LEU A 227 -11.29 10.31 -22.90
N TYR A 228 -11.02 11.56 -23.26
CA TYR A 228 -11.61 12.73 -22.60
C TYR A 228 -12.90 13.21 -23.30
N GLU A 229 -13.20 12.68 -24.48
CA GLU A 229 -14.36 13.07 -25.27
C GLU A 229 -15.03 11.89 -25.98
N LEU A 230 -16.33 12.07 -26.26
CA LEU A 230 -17.10 11.25 -27.17
C LEU A 230 -17.76 12.17 -28.21
N LYS A 231 -17.36 12.06 -29.48
CA LYS A 231 -17.83 12.95 -30.55
C LYS A 231 -19.31 12.72 -30.85
N GLN A 232 -19.96 13.70 -31.49
CA GLN A 232 -21.35 13.58 -31.94
C GLN A 232 -21.55 12.30 -32.77
N GLY A 233 -22.50 11.47 -32.38
CA GLY A 233 -22.81 10.19 -33.04
C GLY A 233 -21.78 9.07 -32.80
N GLU A 234 -20.68 9.35 -32.12
CA GLU A 234 -19.65 8.34 -31.83
C GLU A 234 -20.17 7.32 -30.82
N SER A 235 -19.79 6.06 -31.04
CA SER A 235 -19.97 4.98 -30.08
C SER A 235 -18.63 4.38 -29.68
N LYS A 236 -18.45 4.14 -28.39
CA LYS A 236 -17.35 3.33 -27.85
C LYS A 236 -17.94 2.19 -27.03
N GLU A 237 -17.29 1.03 -27.07
CA GLU A 237 -17.73 -0.19 -26.40
C GLU A 237 -16.58 -0.83 -25.63
N TRP A 238 -16.87 -1.37 -24.45
CA TRP A 238 -15.96 -2.08 -23.57
C TRP A 238 -16.56 -3.43 -23.19
N VAL A 239 -15.70 -4.43 -23.01
CA VAL A 239 -16.06 -5.69 -22.36
C VAL A 239 -15.17 -5.85 -21.13
N PHE A 240 -15.80 -5.92 -19.95
CA PHE A 240 -15.14 -6.14 -18.67
C PHE A 240 -15.35 -7.58 -18.23
N THR A 241 -14.30 -8.39 -18.32
CA THR A 241 -14.33 -9.81 -17.97
C THR A 241 -13.83 -10.00 -16.54
N PHE A 242 -14.66 -10.66 -15.73
CA PHE A 242 -14.37 -11.00 -14.33
C PHE A 242 -13.79 -12.41 -14.28
N VAL A 243 -12.57 -12.53 -13.75
CA VAL A 243 -11.80 -13.77 -13.78
C VAL A 243 -11.63 -14.26 -12.35
N ASN A 244 -12.12 -15.45 -12.04
CA ASN A 244 -11.74 -16.13 -10.81
C ASN A 244 -10.28 -16.59 -10.92
N VAL A 245 -9.38 -15.81 -10.31
CA VAL A 245 -7.95 -16.10 -10.27
C VAL A 245 -7.64 -17.11 -9.15
N GLY A 246 -8.44 -17.08 -8.08
CA GLY A 246 -8.24 -17.91 -6.90
C GLY A 246 -7.04 -17.42 -6.10
N ASN A 247 -5.85 -17.79 -6.51
CA ASN A 247 -4.59 -17.39 -5.88
C ASN A 247 -3.83 -16.39 -6.75
N LEU A 248 -3.35 -15.30 -6.14
CA LEU A 248 -2.66 -14.20 -6.82
C LEU A 248 -1.48 -14.62 -7.71
N ASP A 249 -0.77 -15.70 -7.38
CA ASP A 249 0.35 -16.20 -8.21
C ASP A 249 -0.08 -16.64 -9.61
N ASN A 250 -1.38 -16.89 -9.81
CA ASN A 250 -1.95 -17.27 -11.10
C ASN A 250 -2.44 -16.07 -11.93
N LEU A 251 -2.29 -14.82 -11.47
CA LEU A 251 -2.93 -13.64 -12.07
C LEU A 251 -2.68 -13.51 -13.57
N GLU A 252 -1.43 -13.39 -14.00
CA GLU A 252 -1.07 -13.17 -15.41
C GLU A 252 -1.45 -14.39 -16.25
N HIS A 253 -1.32 -15.60 -15.69
CA HIS A 253 -1.73 -16.80 -16.39
C HIS A 253 -3.26 -16.85 -16.60
N ALA A 254 -4.05 -16.45 -15.61
CA ALA A 254 -5.50 -16.43 -15.68
C ALA A 254 -6.00 -15.36 -16.66
N ILE A 255 -5.41 -14.16 -16.63
CA ILE A 255 -5.73 -13.06 -17.55
C ILE A 255 -5.37 -13.41 -19.01
N ALA A 256 -4.20 -14.04 -19.23
CA ALA A 256 -3.75 -14.43 -20.57
C ALA A 256 -4.64 -15.50 -21.24
N ARG A 257 -5.52 -16.20 -20.50
CA ARG A 257 -6.48 -17.16 -21.07
C ARG A 257 -7.73 -16.50 -21.65
N VAL A 258 -8.00 -15.25 -21.29
CA VAL A 258 -9.23 -14.53 -21.64
C VAL A 258 -8.96 -13.20 -22.37
N SER A 259 -7.70 -12.91 -22.66
CA SER A 259 -7.29 -11.68 -23.32
C SER A 259 -5.94 -11.81 -24.01
N ASP A 260 -5.75 -11.05 -25.08
CA ASP A 260 -4.52 -11.00 -25.88
C ASP A 260 -3.61 -9.81 -25.49
N ILE A 261 -3.73 -9.33 -24.24
CA ILE A 261 -2.95 -8.18 -23.76
C ILE A 261 -1.53 -8.61 -23.35
N PRO A 262 -0.50 -7.79 -23.59
CA PRO A 262 0.84 -8.07 -23.10
C PRO A 262 0.90 -7.92 -21.58
N LEU A 263 1.35 -8.96 -20.89
CA LEU A 263 1.47 -9.00 -19.43
C LEU A 263 2.94 -9.07 -19.02
N ILE A 264 3.40 -8.04 -18.31
CA ILE A 264 4.75 -7.90 -17.81
C ILE A 264 4.79 -8.35 -16.35
N ASP A 265 5.69 -9.29 -16.02
CA ASP A 265 5.99 -9.71 -14.66
C ASP A 265 7.46 -9.39 -14.33
N ILE A 266 7.65 -8.58 -13.30
CA ILE A 266 8.95 -8.17 -12.77
C ILE A 266 8.99 -8.55 -11.29
N ARG A 267 9.83 -9.53 -10.97
CA ARG A 267 10.03 -9.99 -9.59
C ARG A 267 10.81 -8.98 -8.76
N GLN A 268 11.96 -8.53 -9.28
CA GLN A 268 12.80 -7.51 -8.65
C GLN A 268 12.68 -6.19 -9.42
N THR A 269 12.04 -5.20 -8.80
CA THR A 269 11.83 -3.87 -9.39
C THR A 269 12.88 -2.85 -8.95
N SER A 270 13.61 -3.13 -7.87
CA SER A 270 14.67 -2.28 -7.34
C SER A 270 16.05 -2.92 -7.50
N HIS A 271 17.01 -2.14 -8.01
CA HIS A 271 18.36 -2.60 -8.34
C HIS A 271 19.41 -1.61 -7.86
N ALA A 272 20.61 -2.12 -7.57
CA ALA A 272 21.80 -1.28 -7.47
C ALA A 272 22.31 -0.92 -8.87
N ALA A 273 23.14 0.13 -8.94
CA ALA A 273 23.71 0.57 -10.20
C ALA A 273 24.52 -0.53 -10.89
N ARG A 274 24.35 -0.66 -12.21
CA ARG A 274 25.05 -1.62 -13.10
C ARG A 274 24.66 -3.08 -12.90
N GLU A 275 23.59 -3.38 -12.17
CA GLU A 275 23.01 -4.71 -12.07
C GLU A 275 22.22 -5.11 -13.34
N GLU A 276 22.06 -6.41 -13.53
CA GLU A 276 21.22 -6.96 -14.60
C GLU A 276 19.80 -7.15 -14.05
N ALA A 277 18.85 -6.41 -14.59
CA ALA A 277 17.44 -6.63 -14.36
C ALA A 277 16.87 -7.66 -15.33
N SER A 278 15.87 -8.40 -14.87
CA SER A 278 15.14 -9.37 -15.69
C SER A 278 13.63 -9.22 -15.55
N PHE A 279 12.90 -9.65 -16.58
CA PHE A 279 11.44 -9.69 -16.59
C PHE A 279 10.95 -10.89 -17.37
N THR A 280 9.76 -11.35 -17.01
CA THR A 280 8.98 -12.29 -17.82
C THR A 280 7.87 -11.53 -18.54
N LEU A 281 7.58 -11.94 -19.77
CA LEU A 281 6.56 -11.31 -20.60
C LEU A 281 5.70 -12.39 -21.25
N THR A 282 4.38 -12.25 -21.13
CA THR A 282 3.41 -13.03 -21.92
C THR A 282 2.85 -12.12 -23.01
N ALA A 283 3.22 -12.36 -24.27
CA ALA A 283 2.81 -11.57 -25.43
C ALA A 283 3.12 -12.27 -26.76
N ASP A 284 2.34 -11.96 -27.80
CA ASP A 284 2.59 -12.44 -29.15
C ASP A 284 3.56 -11.52 -29.90
N ASN A 285 4.71 -12.08 -30.31
CA ASN A 285 5.77 -11.39 -31.08
C ASN A 285 6.04 -9.95 -30.60
N PRO A 286 6.45 -9.76 -29.33
CA PRO A 286 6.58 -8.43 -28.76
C PRO A 286 7.80 -7.68 -29.31
N ASN A 287 7.62 -6.37 -29.52
CA ASN A 287 8.70 -5.41 -29.62
C ASN A 287 8.93 -4.80 -28.24
N VAL A 288 10.16 -4.85 -27.75
CA VAL A 288 10.52 -4.40 -26.41
C VAL A 288 11.56 -3.28 -26.50
N LYS A 289 11.33 -2.23 -25.71
CA LYS A 289 12.25 -1.11 -25.55
C LYS A 289 12.42 -0.79 -24.06
N VAL A 290 13.64 -0.50 -23.63
CA VAL A 290 13.92 0.02 -22.28
C VAL A 290 14.59 1.38 -22.41
N THR A 291 14.09 2.40 -21.72
CA THR A 291 14.68 3.74 -21.70
C THR A 291 14.90 4.23 -20.29
N ASN A 292 16.00 4.94 -20.06
CA ASN A 292 16.18 5.72 -18.84
C ASN A 292 15.41 7.05 -18.90
N ASP A 293 15.42 7.81 -17.80
CA ASP A 293 14.72 9.10 -17.69
C ASP A 293 15.26 10.22 -18.59
N ALA A 294 16.45 10.04 -19.19
CA ALA A 294 16.98 10.94 -20.22
C ALA A 294 16.51 10.56 -21.64
N GLY A 295 15.69 9.50 -21.76
CA GLY A 295 15.22 8.96 -23.04
C GLY A 295 16.26 8.09 -23.77
N LYS A 296 17.41 7.80 -23.16
CA LYS A 296 18.43 6.91 -23.73
C LYS A 296 17.91 5.47 -23.70
N GLU A 297 17.91 4.84 -24.86
CA GLU A 297 17.55 3.43 -25.01
C GLU A 297 18.68 2.51 -24.55
N LEU A 298 18.33 1.44 -23.83
CA LEU A 298 19.25 0.43 -23.35
C LEU A 298 19.12 -0.87 -24.17
N PRO A 299 20.22 -1.59 -24.38
CA PRO A 299 20.18 -2.87 -25.07
C PRO A 299 19.45 -3.92 -24.22
N VAL A 300 18.47 -4.58 -24.83
CA VAL A 300 17.68 -5.65 -24.20
C VAL A 300 17.97 -6.97 -24.90
N VAL A 301 18.27 -8.01 -24.12
CA VAL A 301 18.36 -9.39 -24.61
C VAL A 301 17.02 -10.06 -24.36
N LEU A 302 16.31 -10.43 -25.43
CA LEU A 302 15.00 -11.06 -25.35
C LEU A 302 15.06 -12.50 -25.85
N THR A 303 14.66 -13.45 -25.02
CA THR A 303 14.68 -14.89 -25.33
C THR A 303 13.26 -15.46 -25.22
N LYS A 304 12.79 -16.12 -26.29
CA LYS A 304 11.52 -16.84 -26.27
C LYS A 304 11.69 -18.15 -25.49
N THR A 305 10.78 -18.45 -24.58
CA THR A 305 10.83 -19.68 -23.79
C THR A 305 9.85 -20.74 -24.32
N LYS A 306 8.55 -20.56 -24.07
CA LYS A 306 7.50 -21.49 -24.52
C LYS A 306 6.24 -20.72 -24.91
N GLY A 307 5.65 -21.07 -26.05
CA GLY A 307 4.41 -20.44 -26.52
C GLY A 307 4.59 -18.94 -26.74
N ASN A 308 3.78 -18.13 -26.04
CA ASN A 308 3.83 -16.67 -26.05
C ASN A 308 4.62 -16.09 -24.85
N ARG A 309 5.44 -16.90 -24.17
CA ARG A 309 6.28 -16.44 -23.05
C ARG A 309 7.70 -16.10 -23.49
N TRP A 310 8.21 -15.01 -22.90
CA TRP A 310 9.52 -14.45 -23.15
C TRP A 310 10.20 -14.11 -21.83
N ILE A 311 11.53 -14.18 -21.81
CA ILE A 311 12.37 -13.65 -20.74
C ILE A 311 13.24 -12.56 -21.36
N GLY A 312 13.23 -11.39 -20.74
CA GLY A 312 14.13 -10.30 -21.13
C GLY A 312 15.12 -9.97 -20.02
N LYS A 313 16.30 -9.52 -20.45
CA LYS A 313 17.39 -9.06 -19.58
C LYS A 313 17.91 -7.72 -20.07
N VAL A 314 18.21 -6.83 -19.14
CA VAL A 314 18.76 -5.50 -19.41
C VAL A 314 19.69 -5.09 -18.28
N ARG A 315 20.81 -4.46 -18.61
CA ARG A 315 21.70 -3.89 -17.60
C ARG A 315 21.26 -2.46 -17.30
N LEU A 316 20.86 -2.19 -16.07
CA LEU A 316 20.49 -0.85 -15.63
C LEU A 316 21.75 -0.08 -15.24
N GLU A 317 21.85 1.20 -15.60
CA GLU A 317 23.09 1.97 -15.45
C GLU A 317 23.15 2.65 -14.07
N ASP A 318 22.98 3.97 -14.01
CA ASP A 318 23.07 4.77 -12.79
C ASP A 318 21.69 4.92 -12.11
N ALA A 319 21.67 5.53 -10.93
CA ALA A 319 20.44 5.78 -10.17
C ALA A 319 19.41 6.57 -10.98
N GLY A 320 18.14 6.15 -10.91
CA GLY A 320 17.03 6.72 -11.65
C GLY A 320 15.94 5.72 -12.00
N LEU A 321 14.97 6.16 -12.80
CA LEU A 321 13.88 5.33 -13.27
C LEU A 321 14.16 4.84 -14.70
N TYR A 322 13.68 3.63 -14.97
CA TYR A 322 13.82 2.97 -16.27
C TYR A 322 12.47 2.43 -16.69
N THR A 323 11.99 2.89 -17.84
CA THR A 323 10.72 2.46 -18.41
C THR A 323 10.95 1.32 -19.39
N LEU A 324 10.32 0.18 -19.11
CA LEU A 324 10.13 -0.92 -20.06
C LEU A 324 8.83 -0.67 -20.82
N SER A 325 8.91 -0.53 -22.14
CA SER A 325 7.76 -0.46 -23.03
C SER A 325 7.67 -1.72 -23.87
N VAL A 326 6.50 -2.35 -23.88
CA VAL A 326 6.21 -3.53 -24.68
C VAL A 326 5.09 -3.22 -25.65
N ARG A 327 5.32 -3.51 -26.93
CA ARG A 327 4.29 -3.48 -27.97
C ARG A 327 4.06 -4.90 -28.52
N SER A 328 2.82 -5.35 -28.50
CA SER A 328 2.40 -6.62 -29.12
C SER A 328 1.17 -6.33 -29.98
N GLY A 329 1.34 -6.39 -31.30
CA GLY A 329 0.33 -5.90 -32.24
C GLY A 329 -0.06 -4.43 -31.98
N ASN A 330 -1.34 -4.19 -31.72
CA ASN A 330 -1.88 -2.88 -31.38
C ASN A 330 -1.91 -2.60 -29.86
N LYS A 331 -1.44 -3.53 -29.03
CA LYS A 331 -1.39 -3.38 -27.57
C LYS A 331 -0.04 -2.85 -27.11
N VAL A 332 -0.10 -2.02 -26.08
CA VAL A 332 1.05 -1.42 -25.42
C VAL A 332 0.89 -1.60 -23.92
N ALA A 333 1.96 -2.04 -23.25
CA ALA A 333 2.07 -2.09 -21.80
C ALA A 333 3.41 -1.48 -21.35
N GLU A 334 3.43 -0.86 -20.18
CA GLU A 334 4.62 -0.23 -19.60
C GLU A 334 4.88 -0.72 -18.17
N ALA A 335 6.16 -0.83 -17.83
CA ALA A 335 6.64 -1.15 -16.50
C ALA A 335 7.82 -0.24 -16.11
N ILE A 336 8.07 -0.11 -14.80
CA ILE A 336 9.13 0.77 -14.27
C ILE A 336 10.05 -0.01 -13.35
N TRP A 337 11.36 0.06 -13.62
CA TRP A 337 12.40 -0.27 -12.64
C TRP A 337 12.92 0.99 -11.98
N THR A 338 13.44 0.81 -10.77
CA THR A 338 14.16 1.84 -10.03
C THR A 338 15.58 1.38 -9.76
N VAL A 339 16.55 2.24 -10.04
CA VAL A 339 17.91 2.07 -9.55
C VAL A 339 18.12 3.08 -8.43
N HIS A 340 18.36 2.60 -7.21
CA HIS A 340 18.55 3.47 -6.06
C HIS A 340 20.01 3.94 -5.93
N HIS A 341 20.19 5.06 -5.25
CA HIS A 341 21.52 5.46 -4.77
C HIS A 341 22.00 4.51 -3.66
N PRO A 342 23.31 4.48 -3.35
CA PRO A 342 23.84 3.76 -2.19
C PRO A 342 23.08 4.10 -0.91
N TRP A 343 22.93 3.14 0.00
CA TRP A 343 22.23 3.31 1.28
C TRP A 343 22.84 4.42 2.13
N GLN A 344 24.17 4.63 2.06
CA GLN A 344 24.81 5.80 2.68
C GLN A 344 24.16 7.10 2.21
N TRP A 345 24.01 7.29 0.90
CA TRP A 345 23.40 8.50 0.34
C TRP A 345 21.94 8.64 0.79
N VAL A 346 21.18 7.53 0.80
CA VAL A 346 19.78 7.53 1.23
C VAL A 346 19.66 8.00 2.68
N MET A 347 20.47 7.47 3.59
CA MET A 347 20.42 7.84 5.01
C MET A 347 20.93 9.26 5.27
N GLU A 348 21.98 9.70 4.56
CA GLU A 348 22.48 11.07 4.64
C GLU A 348 21.41 12.07 4.17
N LYS A 349 20.71 11.78 3.06
CA LYS A 349 19.61 12.60 2.58
C LYS A 349 18.38 12.54 3.48
N ALA A 350 18.07 11.40 4.09
CA ALA A 350 17.02 11.33 5.09
C ALA A 350 17.31 12.29 6.27
N ARG A 351 18.55 12.30 6.80
CA ARG A 351 18.96 13.24 7.85
C ARG A 351 18.91 14.70 7.40
N GLU A 352 19.41 15.03 6.20
CA GLU A 352 19.34 16.39 5.66
C GLU A 352 17.87 16.87 5.56
N ASN A 353 16.96 15.99 5.14
CA ASN A 353 15.54 16.32 5.04
C ASN A 353 14.85 16.41 6.41
N ALA A 354 15.28 15.65 7.42
CA ALA A 354 14.79 15.83 8.79
C ALA A 354 15.12 17.22 9.36
N ALA A 355 16.21 17.85 8.90
CA ALA A 355 16.55 19.23 9.25
C ALA A 355 15.80 20.27 8.40
N ARG A 356 15.44 19.94 7.15
CA ARG A 356 14.70 20.82 6.23
C ARG A 356 13.21 20.87 6.56
N TYR A 357 12.59 19.73 6.74
CA TYR A 357 11.17 19.59 7.07
C TYR A 357 11.06 19.58 8.59
N HIS A 358 10.60 20.69 9.15
CA HIS A 358 10.73 20.95 10.58
C HIS A 358 9.98 19.89 11.41
N GLN A 359 10.68 19.36 12.42
CA GLN A 359 10.08 18.49 13.43
C GLN A 359 9.33 19.37 14.45
N LYS A 360 8.02 19.21 14.62
CA LYS A 360 7.19 20.17 15.38
C LYS A 360 6.72 19.57 16.72
N PRO A 361 6.63 20.35 17.82
CA PRO A 361 6.10 19.86 19.08
C PRO A 361 4.57 19.84 19.05
N THR A 362 3.98 18.75 18.55
CA THR A 362 2.54 18.65 18.30
C THR A 362 1.84 17.60 19.17
N SER A 363 0.55 17.35 18.92
CA SER A 363 -0.18 16.25 19.55
C SER A 363 0.10 14.89 18.89
N HIS A 364 0.82 14.85 17.77
CA HIS A 364 1.03 13.65 16.94
C HIS A 364 2.53 13.44 16.68
N ALA A 365 3.10 12.34 17.17
CA ALA A 365 4.52 12.06 17.02
C ALA A 365 5.00 11.95 15.58
N GLU A 366 4.10 11.64 14.67
CA GLU A 366 4.22 11.72 13.22
C GLU A 366 4.88 13.04 12.76
N SER A 367 4.65 14.16 13.45
CA SER A 367 5.29 15.44 13.17
C SER A 367 6.77 15.54 13.53
N TRP A 368 7.33 14.55 14.24
CA TRP A 368 8.74 14.53 14.67
C TRP A 368 9.49 13.21 14.40
N TYR A 369 9.01 12.38 13.47
CA TYR A 369 9.65 11.11 13.09
C TYR A 369 11.04 11.26 12.44
N GLY A 370 11.38 12.43 11.91
CA GLY A 370 12.69 12.73 11.33
C GLY A 370 13.86 12.53 12.28
N PHE A 371 13.63 12.52 13.59
CA PHE A 371 14.67 12.20 14.57
C PHE A 371 15.18 10.75 14.48
N TYR A 372 14.35 9.79 14.02
CA TYR A 372 14.85 8.45 13.72
C TYR A 372 15.93 8.49 12.63
N SER A 373 15.64 9.15 11.50
CA SER A 373 16.61 9.32 10.42
C SER A 373 17.86 10.07 10.87
N ALA A 374 17.69 11.10 11.71
CA ALA A 374 18.79 11.88 12.24
C ALA A 374 19.77 11.03 13.06
N PHE A 375 19.27 10.28 14.05
CA PHE A 375 20.11 9.51 14.96
C PHE A 375 20.71 8.28 14.29
N LEU A 376 19.95 7.58 13.43
CA LEU A 376 20.49 6.47 12.64
C LEU A 376 21.62 6.94 11.70
N ALA A 377 21.43 8.06 10.99
CA ALA A 377 22.50 8.60 10.16
C ALA A 377 23.70 9.08 10.98
N ALA A 378 23.50 9.69 12.16
CA ALA A 378 24.58 10.09 13.05
C ALA A 378 25.43 8.89 13.51
N ARG A 379 24.78 7.76 13.81
CA ARG A 379 25.43 6.51 14.23
C ARG A 379 26.38 5.94 13.17
N TYR A 380 25.95 5.93 11.91
CA TYR A 380 26.71 5.26 10.83
C TYR A 380 27.51 6.22 9.93
N PHE A 381 27.06 7.46 9.80
CA PHE A 381 27.61 8.48 8.88
C PHE A 381 27.72 9.84 9.60
N PRO A 382 28.57 9.96 10.64
CA PRO A 382 28.61 11.12 11.51
C PRO A 382 28.91 12.43 10.76
N ASN A 383 28.16 13.48 11.10
CA ASN A 383 28.33 14.86 10.66
C ASN A 383 28.17 15.78 11.87
N GLU A 384 29.29 16.17 12.48
CA GLU A 384 29.31 16.87 13.78
C GLU A 384 28.37 18.09 13.83
N SER A 385 28.36 18.92 12.79
CA SER A 385 27.53 20.13 12.76
C SER A 385 26.04 19.81 12.70
N LEU A 386 25.64 18.92 11.78
CA LEU A 386 24.24 18.59 11.56
C LEU A 386 23.68 17.73 12.70
N ASP A 387 24.47 16.78 13.19
CA ASP A 387 24.08 15.89 14.29
C ASP A 387 23.89 16.70 15.58
N LYS A 388 24.78 17.66 15.87
CA LYS A 388 24.62 18.58 17.00
C LYS A 388 23.39 19.46 16.86
N GLN A 389 23.11 19.98 15.66
CA GLN A 389 21.91 20.80 15.40
C GLN A 389 20.63 20.00 15.69
N LEU A 390 20.51 18.80 15.13
CA LEU A 390 19.33 17.95 15.27
C LEU A 390 19.18 17.44 16.70
N SER A 391 20.27 17.04 17.36
CA SER A 391 20.26 16.60 18.76
C SER A 391 19.79 17.72 19.70
N ASN A 392 20.33 18.93 19.55
CA ASN A 392 19.91 20.07 20.36
C ASN A 392 18.43 20.43 20.12
N TYR A 393 17.96 20.28 18.88
CA TYR A 393 16.56 20.54 18.54
C TYR A 393 15.63 19.47 19.12
N PHE A 394 16.04 18.20 19.09
CA PHE A 394 15.33 17.11 19.79
C PHE A 394 15.19 17.42 21.27
N ASP A 395 16.27 17.80 21.96
CA ASP A 395 16.21 18.11 23.40
C ASP A 395 15.29 19.30 23.69
N ARG A 396 15.28 20.32 22.81
CA ARG A 396 14.36 21.46 22.92
C ARG A 396 12.90 21.01 22.77
N LEU A 397 12.60 20.17 21.78
CA LEU A 397 11.25 19.65 21.52
C LEU A 397 10.80 18.73 22.66
N TYR A 398 11.66 17.81 23.08
CA TYR A 398 11.43 16.88 24.18
C TYR A 398 11.04 17.63 25.46
N ASN A 399 11.82 18.66 25.84
CA ASN A 399 11.57 19.46 27.04
C ASN A 399 10.30 20.32 26.97
N LYS A 400 9.74 20.56 25.77
CA LYS A 400 8.43 21.20 25.61
C LYS A 400 7.28 20.22 25.79
N LEU A 401 7.49 18.95 25.44
CA LEU A 401 6.47 17.91 25.46
C LEU A 401 6.49 17.05 26.72
N HIS A 402 7.59 17.05 27.49
CA HIS A 402 7.80 16.17 28.64
C HIS A 402 8.26 16.95 29.88
N ASP A 403 7.82 16.49 31.05
CA ASP A 403 8.29 16.98 32.34
C ASP A 403 9.74 16.53 32.56
N SER A 404 10.65 17.47 32.83
CA SER A 404 12.08 17.19 32.93
C SER A 404 12.49 16.44 34.20
N VAL A 405 11.64 16.42 35.23
CA VAL A 405 11.91 15.75 36.51
C VAL A 405 11.24 14.39 36.55
N LYS A 406 9.94 14.35 36.26
CA LYS A 406 9.14 13.12 36.28
C LYS A 406 9.36 12.24 35.06
N VAL A 407 9.78 12.84 33.94
CA VAL A 407 9.94 12.16 32.65
C VAL A 407 8.59 11.57 32.19
N GLU A 408 7.58 12.43 32.12
CA GLU A 408 6.21 12.08 31.70
C GLU A 408 5.73 13.07 30.62
N PRO A 409 4.84 12.67 29.70
CA PRO A 409 4.23 13.60 28.76
C PRO A 409 3.45 14.72 29.46
N LEU A 410 3.59 15.97 29.02
CA LEU A 410 2.85 17.11 29.53
C LEU A 410 1.45 17.23 28.90
N TYR A 411 1.33 16.83 27.64
CA TYR A 411 0.13 16.94 26.82
C TYR A 411 -0.24 15.59 26.22
N PHE A 412 -1.53 15.38 25.90
CA PHE A 412 -2.02 14.17 25.25
C PHE A 412 -1.50 12.87 25.88
N LYS A 413 -1.46 12.82 27.22
CA LYS A 413 -0.94 11.67 27.99
C LYS A 413 -1.54 10.33 27.55
N THR A 414 -2.79 10.33 27.10
CA THR A 414 -3.50 9.11 26.68
C THR A 414 -3.11 8.65 25.27
N ARG A 415 -2.50 9.51 24.44
CA ARG A 415 -1.97 9.16 23.11
C ARG A 415 -0.63 8.46 23.23
N ILE A 416 -0.66 7.22 23.72
CA ILE A 416 0.52 6.43 24.09
C ILE A 416 1.46 6.10 22.94
N GLN A 417 0.99 6.16 21.69
CA GLN A 417 1.86 6.06 20.52
C GLN A 417 2.95 7.16 20.51
N ASN A 418 2.67 8.37 21.02
CA ASN A 418 3.66 9.44 21.14
C ASN A 418 4.79 9.05 22.08
N THR A 419 4.42 8.48 23.23
CA THR A 419 5.37 8.00 24.24
C THR A 419 6.20 6.86 23.69
N SER A 420 5.57 5.87 23.07
CA SER A 420 6.26 4.71 22.49
C SER A 420 7.25 5.09 21.38
N THR A 421 6.88 6.06 20.53
CA THR A 421 7.78 6.57 19.49
C THR A 421 8.99 7.28 20.11
N THR A 422 8.74 8.14 21.11
CA THR A 422 9.79 8.89 21.80
C THR A 422 10.77 7.98 22.53
N ILE A 423 10.29 6.87 23.11
CA ILE A 423 11.15 5.81 23.68
C ILE A 423 12.12 5.29 22.61
N GLY A 424 11.63 4.93 21.43
CA GLY A 424 12.49 4.47 20.33
C GLY A 424 13.51 5.53 19.89
N MET A 425 13.12 6.81 19.81
CA MET A 425 14.05 7.88 19.42
C MET A 425 15.15 8.12 20.46
N LEU A 426 14.83 7.98 21.75
CA LEU A 426 15.82 8.07 22.82
C LEU A 426 16.80 6.89 22.79
N VAL A 427 16.32 5.69 22.44
CA VAL A 427 17.17 4.52 22.19
C VAL A 427 18.13 4.80 21.03
N ASP A 428 17.63 5.27 19.89
CA ASP A 428 18.47 5.60 18.73
C ASP A 428 19.47 6.72 19.04
N LYS A 429 19.06 7.75 19.80
CA LYS A 429 19.94 8.83 20.25
C LYS A 429 21.07 8.29 21.14
N TYR A 430 20.75 7.39 22.08
CA TYR A 430 21.76 6.71 22.90
C TYR A 430 22.72 5.88 22.04
N GLU A 431 22.22 5.09 21.09
CA GLU A 431 23.08 4.28 20.24
C GLU A 431 24.00 5.12 19.34
N ALA A 432 23.57 6.34 18.98
CA ALA A 432 24.37 7.27 18.21
C ALA A 432 25.42 8.03 19.05
N GLN A 433 25.12 8.37 20.31
CA GLN A 433 25.91 9.34 21.10
C GLN A 433 26.51 8.77 22.41
N GLY A 434 25.97 7.66 22.92
CA GLY A 434 26.42 7.00 24.14
C GLY A 434 25.98 7.65 25.46
N ASP A 435 25.06 8.63 25.44
CA ASP A 435 24.59 9.30 26.66
C ASP A 435 23.56 8.47 27.44
N LEU A 436 24.00 7.86 28.55
CA LEU A 436 23.15 7.04 29.41
C LEU A 436 21.93 7.78 29.98
N GLU A 437 21.94 9.12 30.05
CA GLU A 437 20.76 9.87 30.50
C GLU A 437 19.59 9.75 29.51
N ASP A 438 19.85 9.66 28.20
CA ASP A 438 18.79 9.46 27.22
C ASP A 438 18.16 8.07 27.35
N LEU A 439 18.97 7.03 27.59
CA LEU A 439 18.46 5.69 27.85
C LEU A 439 17.67 5.62 29.18
N LYS A 440 18.11 6.34 30.23
CA LYS A 440 17.34 6.44 31.49
C LYS A 440 16.00 7.14 31.29
N LYS A 441 15.92 8.17 30.43
CA LYS A 441 14.63 8.79 30.07
C LYS A 441 13.73 7.80 29.36
N ALA A 442 14.26 7.02 28.40
CA ALA A 442 13.50 5.98 27.70
C ALA A 442 12.93 4.94 28.67
N SER A 443 13.78 4.45 29.58
CA SER A 443 13.42 3.51 30.65
C SER A 443 12.28 4.03 31.54
N LYS A 444 12.39 5.29 31.99
CA LYS A 444 11.34 5.94 32.81
C LYS A 444 10.03 6.16 32.06
N LEU A 445 10.08 6.55 30.78
CA LEU A 445 8.88 6.70 29.95
C LEU A 445 8.19 5.36 29.73
N ALA A 446 8.95 4.27 29.54
CA ALA A 446 8.41 2.93 29.43
C ALA A 446 7.70 2.53 30.74
N ASP A 447 8.34 2.72 31.90
CA ASP A 447 7.73 2.49 33.21
C ASP A 447 6.41 3.25 33.39
N TRP A 448 6.40 4.54 33.04
CA TRP A 448 5.20 5.36 33.12
C TRP A 448 4.09 4.87 32.19
N MET A 449 4.41 4.55 30.94
CA MET A 449 3.44 4.06 29.95
C MET A 449 2.84 2.72 30.38
N ILE A 450 3.67 1.81 30.88
CA ILE A 450 3.24 0.51 31.41
C ILE A 450 2.28 0.72 32.58
N ALA A 451 2.67 1.55 33.56
CA ALA A 451 1.87 1.79 34.76
C ALA A 451 0.52 2.46 34.48
N THR A 452 0.44 3.29 33.45
CA THR A 452 -0.76 4.10 33.15
C THR A 452 -1.69 3.47 32.11
N SER A 453 -1.15 2.60 31.27
CA SER A 453 -1.83 2.21 30.03
C SER A 453 -1.88 0.71 29.79
N GLN A 454 -1.03 -0.10 30.43
CA GLN A 454 -1.13 -1.56 30.33
C GLN A 454 -2.18 -2.11 31.28
N ARG A 455 -3.06 -2.99 30.80
CA ARG A 455 -4.11 -3.63 31.61
C ARG A 455 -3.77 -5.08 31.96
N GLU A 456 -4.61 -5.71 32.80
CA GLU A 456 -4.43 -7.08 33.29
C GLU A 456 -4.30 -8.13 32.17
N ASN A 457 -4.98 -7.92 31.04
CA ASN A 457 -4.88 -8.79 29.86
C ASN A 457 -3.58 -8.60 29.06
N GLY A 458 -2.69 -7.71 29.48
CA GLY A 458 -1.39 -7.46 28.85
C GLY A 458 -1.40 -6.40 27.75
N ALA A 459 -2.55 -6.04 27.19
CA ALA A 459 -2.61 -5.02 26.14
C ALA A 459 -2.35 -3.61 26.67
N TYR A 460 -1.78 -2.75 25.82
CA TYR A 460 -1.69 -1.32 26.04
C TYR A 460 -2.96 -0.63 25.53
N TYR A 461 -3.50 0.29 26.32
CA TYR A 461 -4.77 0.94 26.06
C TYR A 461 -4.63 2.45 25.95
N ASN A 462 -5.32 3.03 24.98
CA ASN A 462 -5.71 4.42 25.01
C ASN A 462 -7.20 4.50 25.33
N HIS A 463 -7.52 5.06 26.51
CA HIS A 463 -8.87 5.00 27.06
C HIS A 463 -9.43 3.57 27.02
N GLY A 464 -10.56 3.34 26.34
CA GLY A 464 -11.21 2.03 26.22
C GLY A 464 -10.68 1.13 25.09
N THR A 465 -9.78 1.62 24.25
CA THR A 465 -9.36 0.96 23.00
C THR A 465 -8.00 0.31 23.16
N VAL A 466 -7.84 -0.91 22.65
CA VAL A 466 -6.57 -1.64 22.58
C VAL A 466 -5.69 -0.97 21.52
N TYR A 467 -4.59 -0.38 21.96
CA TYR A 467 -3.66 0.37 21.12
C TYR A 467 -2.35 -0.37 20.86
N THR A 468 -2.17 -1.59 21.40
CA THR A 468 -1.01 -2.41 21.02
C THR A 468 -0.90 -2.57 19.49
N SER A 469 -2.02 -2.59 18.75
CA SER A 469 -2.08 -2.65 17.29
C SER A 469 -1.92 -1.30 16.57
N VAL A 470 -1.74 -0.19 17.29
CA VAL A 470 -1.62 1.18 16.71
C VAL A 470 -0.22 1.71 16.96
N ILE A 471 0.57 1.91 15.90
CA ILE A 471 1.97 2.40 15.97
C ILE A 471 2.81 1.52 16.90
N TYR A 472 2.72 0.20 16.67
CA TYR A 472 3.58 -0.86 17.18
C TYR A 472 4.16 -0.74 18.61
N ILE A 473 3.41 -0.29 19.60
CA ILE A 473 3.90 0.12 20.93
C ILE A 473 4.88 -0.89 21.57
N ALA A 474 4.60 -2.19 21.48
CA ALA A 474 5.46 -3.22 22.06
C ALA A 474 6.82 -3.31 21.36
N LYS A 475 6.92 -3.00 20.06
CA LYS A 475 8.20 -2.95 19.32
C LYS A 475 9.17 -1.99 19.99
N SER A 476 8.77 -0.73 20.23
CA SER A 476 9.64 0.26 20.86
C SER A 476 10.09 -0.14 22.26
N VAL A 477 9.22 -0.81 23.03
CA VAL A 477 9.56 -1.33 24.36
C VAL A 477 10.51 -2.53 24.27
N LEU A 478 10.38 -3.38 23.25
CA LEU A 478 11.31 -4.49 22.98
C LEU A 478 12.68 -3.97 22.54
N GLU A 479 12.74 -2.95 21.68
CA GLU A 479 13.99 -2.30 21.26
C GLU A 479 14.76 -1.78 22.48
N LEU A 480 14.06 -1.08 23.38
CA LEU A 480 14.61 -0.65 24.66
C LEU A 480 15.09 -1.84 25.51
N ALA A 481 14.26 -2.86 25.69
CA ALA A 481 14.58 -3.99 26.55
C ALA A 481 15.80 -4.80 26.06
N VAL A 482 15.99 -4.93 24.74
CA VAL A 482 17.17 -5.57 24.15
C VAL A 482 18.44 -4.80 24.52
N LEU A 483 18.39 -3.48 24.43
CA LEU A 483 19.53 -2.63 24.77
C LEU A 483 19.82 -2.62 26.28
N GLU A 484 18.79 -2.50 27.12
CA GLU A 484 18.92 -2.60 28.57
C GLU A 484 19.50 -3.95 29.00
N ARG A 485 19.12 -5.05 28.31
CA ARG A 485 19.66 -6.39 28.58
C ARG A 485 21.17 -6.45 28.36
N LYS A 486 21.67 -5.82 27.29
CA LYS A 486 23.11 -5.74 26.99
C LYS A 486 23.88 -5.01 28.10
N LEU A 487 23.36 -3.89 28.61
CA LEU A 487 23.94 -3.21 29.76
C LEU A 487 23.78 -4.03 31.06
N GLY A 488 22.69 -4.79 31.15
CA GLY A 488 22.36 -5.69 32.25
C GLY A 488 23.32 -6.86 32.46
N GLU A 489 24.17 -7.17 31.47
CA GLU A 489 25.27 -8.13 31.62
C GLU A 489 26.27 -7.70 32.70
N GLN A 490 26.39 -6.39 32.94
CA GLN A 490 27.35 -5.79 33.86
C GLN A 490 26.70 -5.02 35.01
N ASP A 491 25.43 -4.63 34.89
CA ASP A 491 24.72 -3.80 35.87
C ASP A 491 23.33 -4.35 36.22
N LEU A 492 23.10 -4.60 37.52
CA LEU A 492 21.84 -5.15 38.01
C LEU A 492 20.63 -4.21 37.79
N PHE A 493 20.85 -2.89 37.79
CA PHE A 493 19.79 -1.91 37.52
C PHE A 493 19.23 -2.14 36.11
N TRP A 494 20.11 -2.19 35.11
CA TRP A 494 19.73 -2.38 33.72
C TRP A 494 19.11 -3.75 33.46
N ARG A 495 19.61 -4.80 34.11
CA ARG A 495 18.99 -6.13 34.05
C ARG A 495 17.55 -6.11 34.56
N THR A 496 17.31 -5.42 35.67
CA THR A 496 15.97 -5.32 36.27
C THR A 496 15.00 -4.55 35.37
N CYS A 497 15.45 -3.46 34.73
CA CYS A 497 14.65 -2.73 33.75
C CYS A 497 14.34 -3.61 32.53
N ALA A 498 15.36 -4.27 31.96
CA ALA A 498 15.21 -5.13 30.79
C ALA A 498 14.17 -6.24 31.01
N ASP A 499 14.24 -6.94 32.15
CA ASP A 499 13.30 -8.02 32.49
C ASP A 499 11.86 -7.50 32.61
N ARG A 500 11.69 -6.32 33.24
CA ARG A 500 10.37 -5.68 33.41
C ARG A 500 9.77 -5.25 32.07
N HIS A 501 10.54 -4.53 31.26
CA HIS A 501 10.09 -4.03 29.96
C HIS A 501 9.83 -5.16 28.97
N PHE A 502 10.73 -6.15 28.90
CA PHE A 502 10.54 -7.33 28.06
C PHE A 502 9.26 -8.09 28.44
N LEU A 503 9.03 -8.35 29.74
CA LEU A 503 7.84 -9.05 30.20
C LEU A 503 6.56 -8.27 29.88
N SER A 504 6.57 -6.95 30.03
CA SER A 504 5.44 -6.10 29.68
C SER A 504 5.13 -6.19 28.18
N ALA A 505 6.12 -5.98 27.32
CA ALA A 505 5.94 -6.04 25.88
C ALA A 505 5.51 -7.43 25.41
N LYS A 506 6.08 -8.50 26.00
CA LYS A 506 5.68 -9.88 25.71
C LYS A 506 4.20 -10.12 25.99
N LYS A 507 3.68 -9.68 27.14
CA LYS A 507 2.24 -9.81 27.45
C LYS A 507 1.36 -9.11 26.42
N ALA A 508 1.79 -7.95 25.93
CA ALA A 508 1.07 -7.24 24.88
C ALA A 508 1.09 -8.01 23.54
N VAL A 509 2.23 -8.59 23.16
CA VAL A 509 2.35 -9.45 21.97
C VAL A 509 1.53 -10.74 22.11
N ASP A 510 1.54 -11.39 23.27
CA ASP A 510 0.72 -12.57 23.55
C ASP A 510 -0.78 -12.25 23.35
N GLN A 511 -1.22 -11.05 23.77
CA GLN A 511 -2.59 -10.58 23.53
C GLN A 511 -2.89 -10.35 22.04
N LEU A 512 -1.94 -9.82 21.26
CA LEU A 512 -2.11 -9.71 19.80
C LEU A 512 -2.28 -11.09 19.16
N VAL A 513 -1.47 -12.08 19.54
CA VAL A 513 -1.60 -13.44 19.02
C VAL A 513 -2.98 -14.02 19.37
N ALA A 514 -3.44 -13.81 20.61
CA ALA A 514 -4.75 -14.28 21.06
C ALA A 514 -5.93 -13.62 20.31
N SER A 515 -5.74 -12.41 19.77
CA SER A 515 -6.78 -11.67 19.05
C SER A 515 -7.05 -12.22 17.64
N GLN A 516 -6.10 -12.94 17.04
CA GLN A 516 -6.25 -13.62 15.73
C GLN A 516 -6.77 -12.76 14.57
N GLY A 517 -6.53 -11.44 14.60
CA GLY A 517 -7.04 -10.51 13.59
C GLY A 517 -8.19 -9.62 14.07
N ASP A 518 -8.78 -9.87 15.25
CA ASP A 518 -9.76 -8.96 15.88
C ASP A 518 -9.05 -7.79 16.56
N PHE A 519 -8.38 -6.98 15.74
CA PHE A 519 -7.61 -5.84 16.20
C PHE A 519 -8.48 -4.58 16.21
N GLN A 520 -8.13 -3.66 17.11
CA GLN A 520 -8.70 -2.32 17.15
C GLN A 520 -7.72 -1.33 16.50
N THR A 521 -8.22 -0.18 16.05
CA THR A 521 -7.40 0.87 15.40
C THR A 521 -7.79 2.27 15.89
N GLU A 522 -7.00 3.26 15.52
CA GLU A 522 -7.30 4.68 15.74
C GLU A 522 -8.32 5.18 14.71
N GLY A 523 -9.28 5.99 15.16
CA GLY A 523 -10.36 6.49 14.31
C GLY A 523 -11.48 5.47 14.06
N GLU A 524 -11.94 5.37 12.82
CA GLU A 524 -13.03 4.49 12.43
C GLU A 524 -12.53 3.04 12.21
N LEU A 525 -13.16 2.06 12.88
CA LEU A 525 -12.77 0.65 12.76
C LEU A 525 -12.86 0.17 11.31
N THR A 526 -11.76 -0.33 10.76
CA THR A 526 -11.72 -0.92 9.42
C THR A 526 -10.57 -1.91 9.32
N PHE A 527 -10.63 -2.85 8.39
CA PHE A 527 -9.45 -3.60 7.98
C PHE A 527 -8.52 -2.67 7.19
N GLU A 528 -7.48 -2.15 7.84
CA GLU A 528 -6.51 -1.24 7.23
C GLU A 528 -5.07 -1.63 7.58
N ASP A 529 -4.12 -1.05 6.84
CA ASP A 529 -2.71 -1.44 6.90
C ASP A 529 -2.14 -1.31 8.31
N GLY A 530 -2.40 -0.21 9.01
CA GLY A 530 -1.85 0.08 10.33
C GLY A 530 -2.08 -1.02 11.35
N MET A 531 -3.34 -1.39 11.60
CA MET A 531 -3.67 -2.40 12.59
C MET A 531 -3.07 -3.78 12.28
N ILE A 532 -3.00 -4.16 11.00
CA ILE A 532 -2.56 -5.50 10.59
C ILE A 532 -1.04 -5.58 10.57
N SER A 533 -0.38 -4.60 9.94
CA SER A 533 1.08 -4.58 9.81
C SER A 533 1.77 -4.35 11.15
N CYS A 534 1.26 -3.43 11.99
CA CYS A 534 1.76 -3.24 13.36
C CYS A 534 1.62 -4.51 14.20
N SER A 535 0.53 -5.24 14.04
CA SER A 535 0.33 -6.49 14.79
C SER A 535 1.29 -7.59 14.29
N ALA A 536 1.40 -7.78 12.98
CA ALA A 536 2.30 -8.76 12.39
C ALA A 536 3.76 -8.49 12.79
N LEU A 537 4.25 -7.25 12.65
CA LEU A 537 5.66 -6.96 12.93
C LEU A 537 6.04 -7.16 14.39
N GLN A 538 5.15 -6.84 15.35
CA GLN A 538 5.43 -7.01 16.78
C GLN A 538 5.49 -8.49 17.16
N ILE A 539 4.58 -9.30 16.61
CA ILE A 539 4.62 -10.76 16.77
C ILE A 539 5.89 -11.33 16.11
N GLY A 540 6.25 -10.82 14.94
CA GLY A 540 7.47 -11.21 14.23
C GLY A 540 8.74 -10.91 15.01
N MET A 541 8.87 -9.70 15.55
CA MET A 541 10.00 -9.30 16.38
C MET A 541 10.13 -10.18 17.63
N MET A 542 9.02 -10.49 18.30
CA MET A 542 9.01 -11.43 19.43
C MET A 542 9.50 -12.83 18.99
N GLY A 543 9.02 -13.32 17.85
CA GLY A 543 9.50 -14.57 17.27
C GLY A 543 11.01 -14.56 16.99
N VAL A 544 11.55 -13.44 16.49
CA VAL A 544 12.98 -13.28 16.22
C VAL A 544 13.81 -13.33 17.51
N ILE A 545 13.37 -12.66 18.57
CA ILE A 545 14.05 -12.62 19.88
C ILE A 545 13.96 -13.98 20.61
N GLU A 546 12.87 -14.71 20.43
CA GLU A 546 12.59 -15.96 21.13
C GLU A 546 13.62 -17.06 20.79
N GLN A 547 14.18 -17.67 21.83
CA GLN A 547 15.21 -18.71 21.72
C GLN A 547 14.61 -20.11 21.81
N ASP A 548 13.47 -20.26 22.49
CA ASP A 548 12.76 -21.54 22.52
C ASP A 548 12.13 -21.83 21.16
N ALA A 549 12.49 -22.98 20.56
CA ALA A 549 12.05 -23.32 19.21
C ALA A 549 10.53 -23.48 19.08
N VAL A 550 9.84 -23.92 20.14
CA VAL A 550 8.39 -24.11 20.14
C VAL A 550 7.68 -22.77 20.19
N ALA A 551 8.09 -21.88 21.10
CA ALA A 551 7.55 -20.53 21.21
C ALA A 551 7.87 -19.70 19.96
N ARG A 552 9.10 -19.78 19.43
CA ARG A 552 9.49 -19.13 18.17
C ARG A 552 8.58 -19.55 17.02
N LYS A 553 8.30 -20.86 16.88
CA LYS A 553 7.37 -21.37 15.87
C LYS A 553 5.95 -20.86 16.09
N TYR A 554 5.48 -20.82 17.33
CA TYR A 554 4.15 -20.31 17.67
C TYR A 554 3.95 -18.86 17.21
N TYR A 555 4.89 -17.96 17.52
CA TYR A 555 4.82 -16.57 17.03
C TYR A 555 4.97 -16.48 15.51
N THR A 556 5.85 -17.29 14.92
CA THR A 556 6.05 -17.33 13.46
C THR A 556 4.75 -17.66 12.73
N ASP A 557 4.07 -18.73 13.16
CA ASP A 557 2.81 -19.16 12.54
C ASP A 557 1.71 -18.09 12.70
N ALA A 558 1.63 -17.47 13.88
CA ALA A 558 0.67 -16.39 14.15
C ALA A 558 0.93 -15.14 13.29
N MET A 559 2.18 -14.68 13.24
CA MET A 559 2.60 -13.56 12.40
C MET A 559 2.28 -13.84 10.93
N LEU A 560 2.66 -15.00 10.40
CA LEU A 560 2.45 -15.33 8.99
C LEU A 560 0.96 -15.36 8.63
N LYS A 561 0.09 -15.84 9.52
CA LYS A 561 -1.36 -15.79 9.29
C LYS A 561 -1.86 -14.35 9.12
N ILE A 562 -1.42 -13.43 9.98
CA ILE A 562 -1.80 -12.02 9.94
C ILE A 562 -1.18 -11.33 8.72
N LEU A 563 0.12 -11.53 8.48
CA LEU A 563 0.85 -10.94 7.36
C LEU A 563 0.27 -11.37 6.00
N ASN A 564 -0.07 -12.64 5.81
CA ASN A 564 -0.69 -13.09 4.55
C ASN A 564 -2.09 -12.46 4.35
N SER A 565 -2.83 -12.17 5.42
CA SER A 565 -4.13 -11.49 5.28
C SER A 565 -3.99 -10.04 4.81
N HIS A 566 -2.82 -9.44 5.03
CA HIS A 566 -2.48 -8.09 4.59
C HIS A 566 -2.22 -7.99 3.07
N ASP A 567 -2.01 -9.10 2.37
CA ASP A 567 -1.62 -9.09 0.96
C ASP A 567 -2.64 -8.35 0.08
N CYS A 568 -3.91 -8.33 0.46
CA CYS A 568 -4.96 -7.56 -0.23
C CYS A 568 -4.74 -6.04 -0.20
N LEU A 569 -3.96 -5.52 0.76
CA LEU A 569 -3.59 -4.11 0.87
C LEU A 569 -2.19 -3.85 0.31
N THR A 570 -1.54 -4.82 -0.35
CA THR A 570 -0.13 -4.69 -0.76
C THR A 570 0.03 -4.71 -2.27
N GLN A 571 0.88 -3.82 -2.78
CA GLN A 571 1.26 -3.76 -4.21
C GLN A 571 2.22 -4.90 -4.61
N LEU A 572 1.75 -6.15 -4.51
CA LEU A 572 2.54 -7.35 -4.74
C LEU A 572 2.82 -7.66 -6.21
N ARG A 573 1.93 -7.24 -7.13
CA ARG A 573 2.01 -7.62 -8.56
C ARG A 573 2.22 -6.44 -9.51
N VAL A 574 2.22 -5.21 -9.00
CA VAL A 574 2.35 -4.05 -9.86
C VAL A 574 3.73 -4.00 -10.53
N PRO A 575 3.82 -3.77 -11.85
CA PRO A 575 5.11 -3.69 -12.54
C PRO A 575 5.67 -2.27 -12.48
N ASP A 576 5.76 -1.70 -11.27
CA ASP A 576 6.20 -0.33 -11.05
C ASP A 576 7.03 -0.22 -9.76
N GLY A 577 8.34 -0.11 -9.90
CA GLY A 577 9.29 -0.07 -8.79
C GLY A 577 9.11 1.12 -7.85
N ARG A 578 8.41 2.18 -8.27
CA ARG A 578 8.10 3.32 -7.40
C ARG A 578 7.15 2.94 -6.27
N ARG A 579 6.35 1.88 -6.46
CA ARG A 579 5.28 1.45 -5.54
C ARG A 579 5.24 -0.04 -5.24
N ARG A 580 6.14 -0.85 -5.83
CA ARG A 580 6.22 -2.29 -5.59
C ARG A 580 6.46 -2.57 -4.11
N GLN A 581 5.64 -3.45 -3.52
CA GLN A 581 5.64 -3.78 -2.08
C GLN A 581 5.26 -2.64 -1.13
N GLY A 582 4.91 -1.45 -1.64
CA GLY A 582 4.20 -0.45 -0.86
C GLY A 582 2.81 -0.98 -0.46
N THR A 583 2.30 -0.47 0.65
CA THR A 583 0.94 -0.77 1.13
C THR A 583 -0.04 0.28 0.58
N MET A 584 -1.30 -0.09 0.41
CA MET A 584 -2.38 0.78 -0.08
C MET A 584 -2.95 1.55 1.09
N ARG A 585 -2.49 2.79 1.23
CA ARG A 585 -2.94 3.75 2.25
C ARG A 585 -3.80 4.81 1.60
N TYR A 586 -4.68 5.47 2.35
CA TYR A 586 -5.71 6.26 1.68
C TYR A 586 -6.43 7.38 2.44
N TRP A 587 -6.19 7.55 3.73
CA TRP A 587 -6.91 8.55 4.53
C TRP A 587 -6.01 9.65 5.10
N GLU A 588 -4.71 9.56 4.85
CA GLU A 588 -3.66 10.34 5.51
C GLU A 588 -3.46 11.74 4.93
N ALA A 589 -3.73 11.93 3.64
CA ALA A 589 -3.42 13.16 2.91
C ALA A 589 -3.98 14.44 3.57
N GLN A 590 -5.16 14.33 4.18
CA GLN A 590 -5.84 15.44 4.87
C GLN A 590 -5.13 15.86 6.17
N TYR A 591 -4.36 14.97 6.79
CA TYR A 591 -3.61 15.20 8.04
C TYR A 591 -2.12 15.49 7.78
N ASP A 592 -1.53 14.79 6.80
CA ASP A 592 -0.09 14.80 6.57
C ASP A 592 0.32 16.01 5.75
N VAL A 593 -0.33 16.19 4.61
CA VAL A 593 -0.01 17.24 3.62
C VAL A 593 -1.15 18.22 3.41
N GLN A 594 -2.14 18.21 4.32
CA GLN A 594 -3.33 19.07 4.32
C GLN A 594 -4.00 19.16 2.93
N MET A 595 -4.22 18.00 2.31
CA MET A 595 -4.78 17.86 0.97
C MET A 595 -6.09 17.08 1.00
N LEU A 596 -7.10 17.60 0.29
CA LEU A 596 -8.40 16.96 0.11
C LEU A 596 -8.66 16.67 -1.38
N PRO A 597 -9.47 15.65 -1.72
CA PRO A 597 -10.02 14.64 -0.82
C PRO A 597 -8.95 13.60 -0.40
N ASN A 598 -9.39 12.51 0.25
CA ASN A 598 -8.59 11.30 0.41
C ASN A 598 -8.14 10.72 -0.94
N MET A 599 -7.05 9.96 -0.93
CA MET A 599 -6.41 9.42 -2.12
C MET A 599 -5.59 8.17 -1.81
N PHE A 600 -5.60 7.17 -2.67
CA PHE A 600 -4.67 6.06 -2.52
C PHE A 600 -3.22 6.52 -2.74
N ASN A 601 -2.37 6.10 -1.82
CA ASN A 601 -0.95 6.38 -1.83
C ASN A 601 -0.16 5.12 -1.42
N SER A 602 0.95 4.88 -2.13
CA SER A 602 1.78 3.68 -2.02
C SER A 602 3.13 3.88 -2.72
N PRO A 603 4.28 3.84 -2.00
CA PRO A 603 4.39 3.75 -0.55
C PRO A 603 4.01 5.08 0.12
N HIS A 604 3.68 4.96 1.40
CA HIS A 604 3.61 6.02 2.41
C HIS A 604 4.48 5.62 3.60
N GLY A 605 4.76 6.54 4.53
CA GLY A 605 5.60 6.29 5.71
C GLY A 605 5.29 4.99 6.45
N TRP A 606 4.01 4.66 6.60
CA TRP A 606 3.56 3.49 7.32
C TRP A 606 3.61 2.19 6.52
N SER A 607 3.90 2.24 5.22
CA SER A 607 4.27 1.04 4.46
C SER A 607 5.49 0.32 5.06
N GLY A 608 6.33 1.03 5.82
CA GLY A 608 7.48 0.47 6.53
C GLY A 608 7.10 -0.63 7.52
N TRP A 609 5.91 -0.55 8.15
CA TRP A 609 5.43 -1.52 9.12
C TRP A 609 5.34 -2.93 8.55
N ARG A 610 4.75 -3.07 7.37
CA ARG A 610 4.72 -4.36 6.66
C ARG A 610 6.13 -4.81 6.28
N ALA A 611 7.00 -3.88 5.90
CA ALA A 611 8.36 -4.22 5.49
C ALA A 611 9.18 -4.85 6.64
N TYR A 612 9.07 -4.35 7.88
CA TYR A 612 9.65 -5.04 9.04
C TYR A 612 9.10 -6.47 9.17
N ALA A 613 7.77 -6.65 9.05
CA ALA A 613 7.16 -7.97 9.13
C ALA A 613 7.68 -8.93 8.05
N THR A 614 7.91 -8.46 6.82
CA THR A 614 8.54 -9.29 5.77
C THR A 614 9.99 -9.63 6.09
N TYR A 615 10.75 -8.68 6.64
CA TYR A 615 12.12 -8.93 7.04
C TYR A 615 12.18 -9.99 8.15
N TYR A 616 11.34 -9.88 9.17
CA TYR A 616 11.23 -10.89 10.24
C TYR A 616 10.72 -12.23 9.70
N ALA A 617 9.77 -12.23 8.77
CA ALA A 617 9.31 -13.45 8.11
C ALA A 617 10.46 -14.18 7.41
N TYR A 618 11.36 -13.47 6.74
CA TYR A 618 12.57 -14.09 6.19
C TYR A 618 13.46 -14.67 7.30
N LEU A 619 13.79 -13.91 8.35
CA LEU A 619 14.65 -14.39 9.44
C LEU A 619 14.06 -15.60 10.19
N LEU A 620 12.73 -15.71 10.24
CA LEU A 620 12.04 -16.80 10.92
C LEU A 620 11.89 -18.06 10.05
N THR A 621 11.87 -17.92 8.73
CA THR A 621 11.49 -19.02 7.81
C THR A 621 12.56 -19.41 6.80
N GLY A 622 13.49 -18.51 6.49
CA GLY A 622 14.41 -18.65 5.37
C GLY A 622 13.75 -18.65 3.98
N ASP A 623 12.48 -18.25 3.84
CA ASP A 623 11.82 -18.19 2.54
C ASP A 623 12.23 -16.92 1.77
N GLU A 624 12.97 -17.08 0.66
CA GLU A 624 13.49 -15.99 -0.18
C GLU A 624 12.40 -15.01 -0.62
N LYS A 625 11.14 -15.47 -0.79
CA LYS A 625 10.06 -14.57 -1.21
C LYS A 625 9.92 -13.37 -0.28
N TRP A 626 10.13 -13.56 1.02
CA TRP A 626 10.01 -12.48 2.00
C TRP A 626 11.14 -11.48 1.86
N LEU A 627 12.35 -11.96 1.60
CA LEU A 627 13.51 -11.09 1.33
C LEU A 627 13.35 -10.31 0.02
N GLU A 628 12.85 -10.95 -1.03
CA GLU A 628 12.50 -10.29 -2.30
C GLU A 628 11.49 -9.16 -2.07
N GLN A 629 10.47 -9.40 -1.21
CA GLN A 629 9.51 -8.37 -0.84
C GLN A 629 10.16 -7.24 -0.04
N THR A 630 11.01 -7.55 0.94
CA THR A 630 11.73 -6.55 1.74
C THR A 630 12.58 -5.64 0.84
N PHE A 631 13.40 -6.19 -0.05
CA PHE A 631 14.30 -5.39 -0.89
C PHE A 631 13.57 -4.54 -1.93
N ASN A 632 12.49 -5.07 -2.51
CA ASN A 632 11.63 -4.26 -3.38
C ASN A 632 11.00 -3.09 -2.61
N ALA A 633 10.53 -3.31 -1.37
CA ALA A 633 9.99 -2.26 -0.53
C ALA A 633 11.03 -1.19 -0.20
N MET A 634 12.24 -1.58 0.24
CA MET A 634 13.34 -0.64 0.52
C MET A 634 13.70 0.21 -0.71
N GLY A 635 13.64 -0.39 -1.90
CA GLY A 635 13.77 0.33 -3.16
C GLY A 635 12.70 1.40 -3.36
N ALA A 636 11.43 1.03 -3.25
CA ALA A 636 10.32 1.98 -3.36
C ALA A 636 10.43 3.12 -2.32
N PHE A 637 10.83 2.79 -1.08
CA PHE A 637 11.04 3.74 0.01
C PHE A 637 12.18 4.73 -0.28
N ALA A 638 13.34 4.24 -0.75
CA ALA A 638 14.45 5.10 -1.13
C ALA A 638 14.06 6.09 -2.23
N ASN A 639 13.16 5.70 -3.15
CA ASN A 639 12.66 6.59 -4.20
C ASN A 639 11.71 7.68 -3.72
N LEU A 640 11.28 7.71 -2.46
CA LEU A 640 10.59 8.90 -1.93
C LEU A 640 11.54 10.09 -1.81
N ILE A 641 12.84 9.82 -1.61
CA ILE A 641 13.87 10.83 -1.86
C ILE A 641 14.02 10.95 -3.38
N ASP A 642 13.80 12.16 -3.89
CA ASP A 642 14.05 12.45 -5.30
C ASP A 642 15.51 12.21 -5.64
N TYR A 643 15.78 11.21 -6.49
CA TYR A 643 17.12 10.74 -6.80
C TYR A 643 18.00 11.79 -7.52
N LYS A 644 17.43 12.90 -8.00
CA LYS A 644 18.17 14.01 -8.63
C LYS A 644 18.49 15.12 -7.64
N THR A 645 17.49 15.53 -6.85
CA THR A 645 17.56 16.72 -5.99
C THR A 645 17.87 16.39 -4.53
N GLY A 646 17.67 15.15 -4.11
CA GLY A 646 17.74 14.74 -2.72
C GLY A 646 16.60 15.27 -1.86
N GLN A 647 15.53 15.83 -2.44
CA GLN A 647 14.36 16.29 -1.70
C GLN A 647 13.46 15.11 -1.32
N LEU A 648 13.07 15.04 -0.06
CA LEU A 648 12.11 14.04 0.42
C LEU A 648 10.69 14.41 0.00
N ARG A 649 9.92 13.39 -0.36
CA ARG A 649 8.53 13.47 -0.78
C ARG A 649 7.71 12.59 0.16
N TRP A 650 6.50 13.01 0.48
CA TRP A 650 5.65 12.37 1.48
C TRP A 650 5.21 10.97 1.05
N ALA A 651 4.60 10.86 -0.14
CA ALA A 651 4.10 9.59 -0.67
C ALA A 651 4.05 9.59 -2.21
N PHE A 652 3.81 8.42 -2.78
CA PHE A 652 3.47 8.26 -4.19
C PHE A 652 1.97 7.99 -4.36
N VAL A 653 1.23 8.90 -4.98
CA VAL A 653 -0.21 8.76 -5.25
C VAL A 653 -0.42 7.81 -6.41
N VAL A 654 -1.33 6.86 -6.25
CA VAL A 654 -1.60 5.82 -7.27
C VAL A 654 -2.86 6.09 -8.09
N ASP A 655 -3.74 6.98 -7.61
CA ASP A 655 -4.90 7.42 -8.36
C ASP A 655 -4.47 8.05 -9.70
N PRO A 656 -5.15 7.74 -10.81
CA PRO A 656 -4.79 8.31 -12.09
C PRO A 656 -5.17 9.77 -12.25
N HIS A 657 -6.24 10.21 -11.58
CA HIS A 657 -6.77 11.56 -11.73
C HIS A 657 -7.56 11.98 -10.50
N LEU A 658 -7.04 12.99 -9.80
CA LEU A 658 -7.71 13.64 -8.67
C LEU A 658 -7.66 15.15 -8.84
N GLU A 659 -8.83 15.78 -8.74
CA GLU A 659 -8.94 17.21 -8.48
C GLU A 659 -8.74 17.42 -6.97
N VAL A 660 -7.64 18.04 -6.58
CA VAL A 660 -7.28 18.23 -5.17
C VAL A 660 -7.36 19.69 -4.76
N GLU A 661 -7.61 19.91 -3.46
CA GLU A 661 -7.54 21.19 -2.78
C GLU A 661 -6.57 21.06 -1.61
N GLN A 662 -5.45 21.80 -1.65
CA GLN A 662 -4.40 21.73 -0.64
C GLN A 662 -4.19 23.10 0.00
N ALA A 663 -3.93 23.12 1.32
CA ALA A 663 -3.39 24.32 1.98
C ALA A 663 -2.10 24.77 1.27
N CYS A 664 -1.94 26.09 1.11
CA CYS A 664 -0.77 26.69 0.46
C CYS A 664 -0.24 27.93 1.19
N SER A 665 -0.66 28.14 2.44
CA SER A 665 -0.14 29.17 3.34
C SER A 665 0.12 28.59 4.72
N ALA A 666 1.15 29.10 5.39
CA ALA A 666 1.42 28.78 6.77
C ALA A 666 0.40 29.42 7.72
N ASP A 667 0.23 28.86 8.92
CA ASP A 667 -0.35 29.60 10.03
C ASP A 667 0.59 30.74 10.45
N THR A 668 0.08 31.97 10.48
CA THR A 668 0.91 33.16 10.78
C THR A 668 0.99 33.48 12.28
N LYS A 669 0.37 32.68 13.14
CA LYS A 669 0.31 32.92 14.60
C LYS A 669 1.29 32.03 15.37
N LEU A 670 1.80 30.98 14.75
CA LEU A 670 2.69 30.00 15.36
C LEU A 670 3.96 29.87 14.51
N ASP A 671 5.09 29.67 15.18
CA ASP A 671 6.35 29.26 14.56
C ASP A 671 6.57 27.75 14.72
N PHE A 672 7.53 27.17 13.99
CA PHE A 672 7.87 25.73 14.04
C PHE A 672 8.22 25.18 15.43
N SER A 673 8.52 26.06 16.39
CA SER A 673 8.83 25.65 17.76
C SER A 673 7.63 25.72 18.70
N ASP A 674 6.52 26.32 18.28
CA ASP A 674 5.34 26.50 19.13
C ASP A 674 4.50 25.23 19.22
N LEU A 675 3.80 25.08 20.34
CA LEU A 675 2.89 23.96 20.55
C LEU A 675 1.70 24.09 19.59
N SER A 676 1.42 23.03 18.82
CA SER A 676 0.28 22.96 17.91
C SER A 676 -0.44 21.63 18.07
N PHE A 677 -1.74 21.66 18.38
CA PHE A 677 -2.48 20.46 18.80
C PHE A 677 -3.75 20.25 17.96
N GLY A 678 -4.18 18.99 17.88
CA GLY A 678 -5.33 18.58 17.07
C GLY A 678 -4.95 18.37 15.61
N ASN A 679 -5.94 18.21 14.73
CA ASN A 679 -5.74 18.06 13.29
C ASN A 679 -6.30 19.29 12.57
N PRO A 680 -5.46 20.32 12.27
CA PRO A 680 -5.93 21.52 11.60
C PRO A 680 -6.50 21.20 10.23
N HIS A 681 -7.76 21.55 10.01
CA HIS A 681 -8.40 21.29 8.73
C HIS A 681 -7.78 22.15 7.61
N PRO A 682 -7.50 21.61 6.41
CA PRO A 682 -6.83 22.34 5.31
C PRO A 682 -7.47 23.69 4.95
N LYS A 683 -8.81 23.74 4.96
CA LYS A 683 -9.62 24.94 4.64
C LYS A 683 -9.62 26.04 5.71
N LEU A 684 -8.84 25.88 6.78
CA LEU A 684 -8.56 26.97 7.72
C LEU A 684 -7.49 27.93 7.19
N TYR A 685 -6.81 27.55 6.11
CA TYR A 685 -5.71 28.29 5.49
C TYR A 685 -6.07 28.66 4.03
N ASP A 686 -5.25 29.49 3.38
CA ASP A 686 -5.38 29.69 1.95
C ASP A 686 -5.18 28.35 1.24
N THR A 687 -6.07 28.02 0.31
CA THR A 687 -6.01 26.77 -0.45
C THR A 687 -5.80 27.03 -1.93
N ARG A 688 -5.18 26.07 -2.61
CA ARG A 688 -5.06 26.01 -4.07
C ARG A 688 -5.67 24.73 -4.61
N LYS A 689 -6.29 24.81 -5.78
CA LYS A 689 -6.83 23.66 -6.51
C LYS A 689 -5.97 23.30 -7.70
N PHE A 690 -5.72 22.02 -7.90
CA PHE A 690 -4.94 21.49 -9.03
C PHE A 690 -5.26 20.01 -9.25
N VAL A 691 -4.73 19.43 -10.34
CA VAL A 691 -4.91 18.02 -10.67
C VAL A 691 -3.62 17.25 -10.40
N ILE A 692 -3.74 16.06 -9.83
CA ILE A 692 -2.64 15.09 -9.68
C ILE A 692 -3.02 13.73 -10.23
N GLY A 693 -2.01 12.94 -10.63
CA GLY A 693 -2.21 11.56 -11.10
C GLY A 693 -0.92 10.76 -11.23
N GLU A 694 -0.88 9.55 -10.66
CA GLU A 694 0.28 8.63 -10.63
C GLU A 694 1.63 9.34 -10.39
N GLN A 695 1.72 10.11 -9.30
CA GLN A 695 2.86 11.01 -9.04
C GLN A 695 3.25 11.07 -7.56
N TYR A 696 4.48 11.53 -7.31
CA TYR A 696 4.92 11.87 -5.96
C TYR A 696 4.27 13.17 -5.47
N VAL A 697 3.98 13.24 -4.17
CA VAL A 697 3.51 14.44 -3.47
C VAL A 697 4.60 14.92 -2.52
N ASN A 698 4.90 16.22 -2.56
CA ASN A 698 5.95 16.83 -1.75
C ASN A 698 5.50 17.03 -0.30
N MET A 699 6.48 17.04 0.59
CA MET A 699 6.34 17.45 1.99
C MET A 699 5.90 18.93 2.07
N ILE A 700 5.30 19.30 3.19
CA ILE A 700 4.86 20.68 3.52
C ILE A 700 5.42 21.21 4.83
N SER A 701 6.05 20.36 5.64
CA SER A 701 6.60 20.69 6.95
C SER A 701 7.73 21.73 6.96
N ASP A 702 8.29 22.10 5.79
CA ASP A 702 9.28 23.16 5.66
C ASP A 702 8.66 24.56 5.73
N TRP A 703 7.36 24.70 5.43
CA TRP A 703 6.65 25.98 5.48
C TRP A 703 5.42 25.98 6.39
N GLN A 704 4.75 24.84 6.61
CA GLN A 704 3.57 24.79 7.48
C GLN A 704 3.97 24.67 8.97
N THR A 705 3.59 25.67 9.75
CA THR A 705 4.03 25.87 11.15
C THR A 705 3.16 25.14 12.18
N VAL A 706 1.94 24.76 11.82
CA VAL A 706 1.04 23.95 12.66
C VAL A 706 1.27 22.44 12.52
N ASN A 707 0.52 21.65 13.28
CA ASN A 707 0.51 20.21 13.17
C ASN A 707 0.26 19.74 11.72
N THR A 708 1.24 19.03 11.19
CA THR A 708 1.20 18.23 9.97
C THR A 708 1.98 16.95 10.23
N GLN A 709 1.54 15.86 9.63
CA GLN A 709 2.01 14.52 9.94
C GLN A 709 2.92 13.94 8.84
N ASP A 710 3.26 14.72 7.81
CA ASP A 710 4.11 14.33 6.68
C ASP A 710 5.54 13.86 7.05
N ASN A 711 6.00 14.12 8.28
CA ASN A 711 7.28 13.59 8.78
C ASN A 711 7.21 12.08 9.07
N ASP A 712 6.03 11.46 9.10
CA ASP A 712 5.83 10.03 9.25
C ASP A 712 6.59 9.18 8.22
N VAL A 713 6.87 9.75 7.04
CA VAL A 713 7.69 9.16 5.97
C VAL A 713 9.07 8.70 6.47
N HIS A 714 9.58 9.31 7.55
CA HIS A 714 10.86 8.94 8.14
C HIS A 714 10.88 7.56 8.80
N GLU A 715 9.71 6.95 9.04
CA GLU A 715 9.60 5.55 9.47
C GLU A 715 10.21 4.58 8.45
N LEU A 716 10.17 4.93 7.17
CA LEU A 716 10.77 4.10 6.12
C LEU A 716 12.29 4.02 6.25
N PHE A 717 12.93 5.11 6.66
CA PHE A 717 14.39 5.14 6.87
C PHE A 717 14.78 4.48 8.20
N LYS A 718 13.89 4.47 9.20
CA LYS A 718 14.04 3.60 10.38
C LYS A 718 14.07 2.14 9.94
N CYS A 719 13.14 1.74 9.07
CA CYS A 719 13.08 0.38 8.54
C CYS A 719 14.31 0.01 7.68
N ILE A 720 14.76 0.91 6.80
CA ILE A 720 16.01 0.72 6.04
C ILE A 720 17.21 0.53 6.97
N GLY A 721 17.30 1.36 8.02
CA GLY A 721 18.35 1.29 9.04
C GLY A 721 18.46 -0.08 9.71
N GLU A 722 17.31 -0.70 9.99
CA GLU A 722 17.24 -2.01 10.62
C GLU A 722 17.46 -3.17 9.65
N ALA A 723 16.77 -3.16 8.51
CA ALA A 723 16.66 -4.33 7.64
C ALA A 723 17.85 -4.50 6.70
N VAL A 724 18.33 -3.41 6.08
CA VAL A 724 19.27 -3.50 4.94
C VAL A 724 20.53 -2.68 5.11
N LEU A 725 20.55 -1.62 5.92
CA LEU A 725 21.67 -0.68 5.98
C LEU A 725 23.02 -1.35 6.30
N THR A 726 23.02 -2.34 7.20
CA THR A 726 24.23 -3.02 7.68
C THR A 726 24.28 -4.50 7.33
N ASN A 727 23.28 -5.00 6.59
CA ASN A 727 23.03 -6.43 6.39
C ASN A 727 23.14 -6.82 4.91
N ALA A 728 23.87 -7.91 4.66
CA ALA A 728 23.90 -8.63 3.40
C ALA A 728 23.32 -10.04 3.57
N PHE A 729 22.80 -10.59 2.47
CA PHE A 729 22.18 -11.91 2.46
C PHE A 729 22.70 -12.74 1.30
N VAL A 730 22.99 -14.01 1.55
CA VAL A 730 23.35 -14.99 0.52
C VAL A 730 22.39 -16.16 0.59
N ILE A 731 21.79 -16.49 -0.56
CA ILE A 731 20.79 -17.55 -0.67
C ILE A 731 21.23 -18.55 -1.74
N GLU A 732 21.22 -19.83 -1.41
CA GLU A 732 21.27 -20.91 -2.38
C GLU A 732 19.83 -21.35 -2.74
N ARG A 733 19.47 -21.09 -3.99
CA ARG A 733 18.17 -21.46 -4.56
C ARG A 733 18.08 -22.96 -4.84
N PRO A 734 16.86 -23.53 -4.98
CA PRO A 734 16.66 -24.96 -5.25
C PRO A 734 17.36 -25.49 -6.51
N ASN A 735 17.63 -24.62 -7.49
CA ASN A 735 18.38 -24.96 -8.71
C ASN A 735 19.91 -24.94 -8.53
N GLY A 736 20.42 -24.67 -7.32
CA GLY A 736 21.84 -24.55 -7.00
C GLY A 736 22.47 -23.19 -7.34
N GLU A 737 21.68 -22.24 -7.84
CA GLU A 737 22.11 -20.85 -8.03
C GLU A 737 22.34 -20.20 -6.66
N VAL A 738 23.43 -19.44 -6.53
CA VAL A 738 23.72 -18.66 -5.33
C VAL A 738 23.56 -17.19 -5.67
N VAL A 739 22.66 -16.51 -4.95
CA VAL A 739 22.36 -15.09 -5.14
C VAL A 739 22.75 -14.29 -3.91
N GLY A 740 23.11 -13.02 -4.14
CA GLY A 740 23.44 -12.05 -3.09
C GLY A 740 22.45 -10.90 -3.09
N TYR A 741 22.07 -10.44 -1.90
CA TYR A 741 21.39 -9.17 -1.68
C TYR A 741 22.33 -8.27 -0.87
N ASN A 742 22.49 -7.01 -1.27
CA ASN A 742 23.47 -6.08 -0.69
C ASN A 742 24.94 -6.57 -0.74
N CYS A 743 25.21 -7.55 -1.59
CA CYS A 743 26.54 -8.10 -1.79
C CYS A 743 26.66 -8.81 -3.14
N ARG A 744 27.90 -8.99 -3.57
CA ARG A 744 28.26 -9.76 -4.75
C ARG A 744 28.90 -11.07 -4.33
N VAL A 745 28.41 -12.17 -4.90
CA VAL A 745 28.88 -13.52 -4.59
C VAL A 745 29.62 -14.09 -5.79
N THR A 746 30.83 -14.60 -5.55
CA THR A 746 31.58 -15.40 -6.52
C THR A 746 31.74 -16.81 -5.99
N ARG A 747 31.23 -17.80 -6.73
CA ARG A 747 31.37 -19.23 -6.38
C ARG A 747 32.56 -19.86 -7.13
N LYS A 748 33.42 -20.55 -6.39
CA LYS A 748 34.49 -21.42 -6.94
C LYS A 748 34.46 -22.76 -6.20
N GLY A 749 33.88 -23.78 -6.83
CA GLY A 749 33.62 -25.07 -6.16
C GLY A 749 32.72 -24.88 -4.93
N ASN A 750 33.23 -25.27 -3.76
CA ASN A 750 32.56 -25.12 -2.46
C ASN A 750 33.02 -23.86 -1.69
N THR A 751 33.70 -22.93 -2.35
CA THR A 751 34.07 -21.65 -1.75
C THR A 751 33.19 -20.53 -2.32
N LEU A 752 32.57 -19.75 -1.43
CA LEU A 752 31.86 -18.51 -1.74
C LEU A 752 32.71 -17.33 -1.28
N THR A 753 33.10 -16.48 -2.21
CA THR A 753 33.70 -15.17 -1.90
C THR A 753 32.60 -14.12 -1.99
N VAL A 754 32.27 -13.51 -0.87
CA VAL A 754 31.20 -12.51 -0.73
C VAL A 754 31.85 -11.15 -0.50
N LYS A 755 31.43 -10.16 -1.28
CA LYS A 755 31.85 -8.77 -1.12
C LYS A 755 30.63 -7.90 -0.90
N ALA A 756 30.57 -7.21 0.23
CA ALA A 756 29.52 -6.22 0.50
C ALA A 756 29.53 -5.10 -0.55
N ASP A 757 28.35 -4.57 -0.89
CA ASP A 757 28.24 -3.46 -1.84
C ASP A 757 28.70 -2.12 -1.24
N GLU A 758 28.56 -1.95 0.08
CA GLU A 758 28.98 -0.75 0.82
C GLU A 758 29.70 -1.12 2.13
N LYS A 759 30.49 -0.19 2.68
CA LYS A 759 31.43 -0.47 3.78
C LYS A 759 30.77 -0.70 5.14
N GLN A 760 29.61 -0.10 5.37
CA GLN A 760 28.84 -0.22 6.61
C GLN A 760 28.11 -1.57 6.72
N ILE A 761 28.05 -2.34 5.61
CA ILE A 761 27.44 -3.66 5.59
C ILE A 761 28.45 -4.66 6.15
N VAL A 762 28.28 -4.99 7.43
CA VAL A 762 29.22 -5.80 8.21
C VAL A 762 28.62 -7.12 8.70
N ASN A 763 27.32 -7.31 8.51
CA ASN A 763 26.61 -8.53 8.86
C ASN A 763 26.27 -9.32 7.59
N LEU A 764 26.43 -10.64 7.65
CA LEU A 764 26.12 -11.55 6.55
C LEU A 764 25.27 -12.72 7.03
N HIS A 765 24.02 -12.75 6.59
CA HIS A 765 23.13 -13.89 6.77
C HIS A 765 23.23 -14.85 5.57
N CYS A 766 23.37 -16.15 5.83
CA CYS A 766 23.47 -17.17 4.80
C CYS A 766 22.32 -18.18 4.93
N ASN A 767 21.67 -18.51 3.81
CA ASN A 767 20.70 -19.60 3.68
C ASN A 767 21.17 -20.54 2.58
N LEU A 768 21.86 -21.62 2.98
CA LEU A 768 22.59 -22.52 2.10
C LEU A 768 21.99 -23.92 2.20
N LYS A 769 21.83 -24.58 1.06
CA LYS A 769 21.39 -25.98 0.99
C LYS A 769 22.58 -26.92 1.15
N HIS A 770 23.72 -26.58 0.57
CA HIS A 770 24.96 -27.35 0.66
C HIS A 770 25.98 -26.68 1.59
N SER A 771 27.01 -27.44 1.97
CA SER A 771 28.13 -26.90 2.74
C SER A 771 29.04 -26.03 1.88
N PHE A 772 29.42 -24.88 2.43
CA PHE A 772 30.34 -23.94 1.77
C PHE A 772 31.36 -23.39 2.75
N SER A 773 32.56 -23.13 2.26
CA SER A 773 33.49 -22.20 2.89
C SER A 773 33.13 -20.78 2.41
N VAL A 774 32.70 -19.92 3.33
CA VAL A 774 32.28 -18.55 3.01
C VAL A 774 33.33 -17.57 3.49
N SER A 775 33.82 -16.74 2.57
CA SER A 775 34.73 -15.63 2.87
C SER A 775 34.00 -14.29 2.71
N PHE A 776 34.01 -13.49 3.76
CA PHE A 776 33.38 -12.17 3.83
C PHE A 776 34.33 -11.20 4.52
N ASP A 777 34.65 -10.10 3.83
CA ASP A 777 35.58 -9.05 4.29
C ASP A 777 36.91 -9.57 4.89
N GLY A 778 37.50 -10.56 4.21
CA GLY A 778 38.80 -11.14 4.57
C GLY A 778 38.75 -12.16 5.71
N LYS A 779 37.59 -12.39 6.33
CA LYS A 779 37.37 -13.50 7.27
C LYS A 779 36.74 -14.67 6.53
N THR A 780 37.01 -15.89 6.99
CA THR A 780 36.48 -17.12 6.38
C THR A 780 35.94 -18.06 7.45
N CYS A 781 34.77 -18.62 7.23
CA CYS A 781 34.20 -19.68 8.06
C CYS A 781 33.71 -20.84 7.18
N SER A 782 33.53 -22.02 7.77
CA SER A 782 32.90 -23.16 7.10
C SER A 782 31.48 -23.29 7.62
N LEU A 783 30.51 -23.28 6.70
CA LEU A 783 29.09 -23.39 7.01
C LEU A 783 28.58 -24.79 6.64
N PRO A 784 27.84 -25.45 7.52
CA PRO A 784 27.32 -26.79 7.28
C PRO A 784 26.20 -26.81 6.22
N GLU A 785 25.85 -28.00 5.77
CA GLU A 785 24.65 -28.24 4.95
C GLU A 785 23.39 -27.75 5.68
N GLY A 786 22.46 -27.12 4.95
CA GLY A 786 21.21 -26.60 5.52
C GLY A 786 21.36 -25.38 6.44
N TYR A 787 22.51 -24.68 6.41
CA TYR A 787 22.74 -23.50 7.25
C TYR A 787 21.78 -22.34 6.91
N CYS A 788 21.12 -21.77 7.92
CA CYS A 788 20.22 -20.64 7.78
C CYS A 788 20.32 -19.70 9.00
N ASP A 789 21.36 -18.88 9.04
CA ASP A 789 21.61 -17.94 10.15
C ASP A 789 22.67 -16.87 9.75
N TRP A 790 23.06 -16.02 10.70
CA TRP A 790 24.14 -15.05 10.60
C TRP A 790 25.52 -15.73 10.63
N ALA A 791 26.17 -15.80 9.47
CA ALA A 791 27.53 -16.34 9.32
C ALA A 791 28.59 -15.38 9.85
N PHE A 792 28.32 -14.07 9.75
CA PHE A 792 29.15 -12.99 10.27
C PHE A 792 28.25 -11.90 10.86
N GLY A 793 28.68 -11.34 11.99
CA GLY A 793 27.85 -10.38 12.73
C GLY A 793 26.67 -11.08 13.41
N GLN A 794 25.63 -10.30 13.69
CA GLN A 794 24.40 -10.81 14.29
C GLN A 794 23.23 -9.92 13.87
N SER A 795 22.01 -10.44 14.06
CA SER A 795 20.80 -9.63 14.07
C SER A 795 20.93 -8.51 15.11
N GLY A 796 20.24 -7.38 14.91
CA GLY A 796 20.17 -6.31 15.92
C GLY A 796 19.47 -6.73 17.23
N TYR A 797 18.96 -7.96 17.30
CA TYR A 797 18.17 -8.55 18.38
C TYR A 797 18.78 -9.84 18.93
#